data_AF-A0A1H7DA42-F1
#
_entry.id   AF-A0A1H7DA42-F1
#
_cell.length_a   1.000
_cell.length_b   1.000
_cell.length_c   1.000
_cell.angle_alpha   90.00
_cell.angle_beta   90.00
_cell.angle_gamma   90.00
#
_symmetry.space_group_name_H-M   'P 1'
#
loop_
_entity.id
_entity.type
_entity.pdbx_description
1 polymer ?
#
loop_
_entity_poly.entity_id
_entity_poly.type
_entity_poly.pdbx_seq_one_letter_code
_entity_poly.pdbx_strand_id
1 'polypeptide(L)'
;MPTITGKVLSKQDSQSEPLPGVLVGILSATAEHPDLASRTDADGSYSLEGLAPGTYLISAAGTSVKTTISAKDDIVACDILAGAPLEGDTGLQEPVRDPAGKHPAGDGSEEADDLIGEPESFSDDPTARDTPDDGGLEAAEISLIDRGLVYAILSLRIGAGLRDRDALTDAAYQALHPDEQLPFSTDDPDLEQKSREWLELRDLVDPLLGDAPPPAPRVTTTEGFGLPAQRLPDGRGYRVRRNGINWLDPRVIDAIQAIGKAWDRRNPGTELWMLDGSKREGGPVGNHKSHRIYRDIDMQLRIDGQKLCMTKARYAEWRVLWQDLADLVHANGVLPVKVIGFSDKLVSGVSNWAGHYCHFHVRFCAPPDQIAAVEAAVAELYSDKPRRKRPNYRCRSGAFEAGQLPAPDTPRFELHPVDYLDAESQAEAAAQGITLVQRGFAYAAIGLAYARGVRGKDRLTDEGWQAVYPDAPFPLRSWHDAFGEKRRAWLDIRSMVEGFLDGIGTGARPPPKAPATCVNAGRAELRRLASAAEAAGAPTGFAIFAEAAAWTESRWNNCAVNDSPSEAAAALRLFEGAKGRGWFPDNPYGAEEFGIGSMGWFGGMGATMLIAGGNRGPFINAHPQLVKDPVASIVMIADFAVRVTRKYKVRHMLDIRRGMAGLRLIGAAADNRERAQLTRARFDEGLRRAGVDDPEAFMLRKPDISRYPGAWELWLQLDAQR
;
A
#
# COMPACT_ATOMS: atom_id res chain seq x y z
N MET A 1 -23.06 -35.67 -1.00
CA MET A 1 -22.12 -34.53 -0.94
C MET A 1 -22.88 -33.37 -0.35
N PRO A 2 -22.31 -32.61 0.61
CA PRO A 2 -22.96 -31.44 1.14
C PRO A 2 -23.44 -30.47 0.05
N THR A 3 -24.60 -29.86 0.31
CA THR A 3 -25.19 -28.83 -0.54
C THR A 3 -25.42 -27.60 0.32
N ILE A 4 -25.12 -26.41 -0.21
CA ILE A 4 -25.45 -25.16 0.47
C ILE A 4 -26.59 -24.49 -0.28
N THR A 5 -27.68 -24.20 0.42
CA THR A 5 -28.84 -23.49 -0.14
C THR A 5 -29.10 -22.22 0.65
N GLY A 6 -29.85 -21.29 0.08
CA GLY A 6 -30.27 -20.09 0.81
C GLY A 6 -30.92 -19.07 -0.09
N LYS A 7 -31.26 -17.91 0.46
CA LYS A 7 -31.84 -16.79 -0.30
C LYS A 7 -30.95 -15.55 -0.31
N VAL A 8 -30.96 -14.82 -1.41
CA VAL A 8 -30.42 -13.46 -1.47
C VAL A 8 -31.59 -12.48 -1.42
N LEU A 9 -31.62 -11.63 -0.40
CA LEU A 9 -32.67 -10.65 -0.19
C LEU A 9 -32.10 -9.22 -0.21
N SER A 10 -32.91 -8.27 -0.67
CA SER A 10 -32.60 -6.85 -0.62
C SER A 10 -32.64 -6.32 0.80
N LYS A 11 -31.72 -5.40 1.12
CA LYS A 11 -31.66 -4.67 2.41
C LYS A 11 -32.41 -3.32 2.38
N GLN A 12 -33.26 -3.06 1.38
CA GLN A 12 -34.06 -1.82 1.36
C GLN A 12 -35.30 -1.94 2.24
N ASP A 13 -35.32 -1.17 3.33
CA ASP A 13 -36.41 -1.02 4.31
C ASP A 13 -36.95 -2.33 4.92
N SER A 14 -37.96 -2.22 5.79
CA SER A 14 -38.46 -3.29 6.70
C SER A 14 -39.01 -4.55 6.01
N GLN A 15 -38.94 -4.65 4.68
CA GLN A 15 -39.42 -5.78 3.89
C GLN A 15 -38.27 -6.30 3.01
N SER A 16 -37.76 -7.48 3.37
CA SER A 16 -36.67 -8.16 2.66
C SER A 16 -37.20 -8.86 1.40
N GLU A 17 -37.26 -8.13 0.28
CA GLU A 17 -37.67 -8.70 -1.01
C GLU A 17 -36.59 -9.62 -1.62
N PRO A 18 -36.97 -10.73 -2.27
CA PRO A 18 -36.02 -11.64 -2.93
C PRO A 18 -35.37 -11.02 -4.17
N LEU A 19 -34.07 -11.28 -4.37
CA LEU A 19 -33.30 -10.78 -5.51
C LEU A 19 -33.00 -11.90 -6.52
N PRO A 20 -33.69 -11.96 -7.67
CA PRO A 20 -33.41 -12.94 -8.73
C PRO A 20 -32.17 -12.59 -9.56
N GLY A 21 -31.53 -13.60 -10.14
CA GLY A 21 -30.41 -13.46 -11.10
C GLY A 21 -29.03 -13.17 -10.51
N VAL A 22 -28.91 -13.04 -9.18
CA VAL A 22 -27.65 -12.75 -8.47
C VAL A 22 -26.73 -13.97 -8.53
N LEU A 23 -25.49 -13.76 -9.00
CA LEU A 23 -24.48 -14.82 -9.00
C LEU A 23 -23.92 -15.02 -7.58
N VAL A 24 -24.15 -16.19 -7.00
CA VAL A 24 -23.63 -16.61 -5.70
C VAL A 24 -22.51 -17.61 -5.94
N GLY A 25 -21.32 -17.36 -5.39
CA GLY A 25 -20.14 -18.20 -5.59
C GLY A 25 -19.36 -18.47 -4.31
N ILE A 26 -18.55 -19.53 -4.33
CA ILE A 26 -17.65 -19.92 -3.26
C ILE A 26 -16.25 -19.33 -3.52
N LEU A 27 -15.71 -18.65 -2.51
CA LEU A 27 -14.36 -18.12 -2.46
C LEU A 27 -13.52 -18.98 -1.49
N SER A 28 -13.29 -20.25 -1.79
CA SER A 28 -12.52 -21.12 -0.88
C SER A 28 -11.01 -20.87 -0.99
N ALA A 29 -10.30 -20.97 0.15
CA ALA A 29 -8.85 -20.78 0.28
C ALA A 29 -8.03 -22.07 0.08
N THR A 30 -8.67 -23.20 -0.23
CA THR A 30 -8.00 -24.48 -0.51
C THR A 30 -8.20 -24.83 -1.98
N ALA A 31 -7.10 -24.94 -2.71
CA ALA A 31 -6.98 -24.96 -4.18
C ALA A 31 -7.60 -26.16 -4.93
N GLU A 32 -8.59 -26.87 -4.37
CA GLU A 32 -9.17 -28.09 -4.97
C GLU A 32 -10.64 -27.98 -5.40
N HIS A 33 -11.25 -26.78 -5.37
CA HIS A 33 -12.61 -26.60 -5.89
C HIS A 33 -12.65 -25.47 -6.93
N PRO A 34 -12.77 -25.78 -8.24
CA PRO A 34 -12.98 -24.75 -9.25
C PRO A 34 -14.41 -24.20 -9.14
N ASP A 35 -14.52 -22.91 -8.86
CA ASP A 35 -15.63 -22.00 -9.20
C ASP A 35 -17.07 -22.58 -9.17
N LEU A 36 -17.48 -23.18 -8.05
CA LEU A 36 -18.88 -23.50 -7.83
C LEU A 36 -19.66 -22.20 -7.60
N ALA A 37 -20.50 -21.87 -8.57
CA ALA A 37 -21.40 -20.72 -8.53
C ALA A 37 -22.80 -21.09 -9.04
N SER A 38 -23.82 -20.39 -8.53
CA SER A 38 -25.23 -20.56 -8.87
C SER A 38 -25.89 -19.19 -8.98
N ARG A 39 -26.90 -19.05 -9.84
CA ARG A 39 -27.69 -17.81 -9.93
C ARG A 39 -28.97 -17.97 -9.13
N THR A 40 -29.38 -16.93 -8.42
CA THR A 40 -30.64 -16.95 -7.69
C THR A 40 -31.84 -17.04 -8.63
N ASP A 41 -32.84 -17.82 -8.25
CA ASP A 41 -34.12 -17.95 -8.96
C ASP A 41 -35.08 -16.78 -8.67
N ALA A 42 -36.30 -16.85 -9.21
CA ALA A 42 -37.35 -15.84 -9.02
C ALA A 42 -37.70 -15.55 -7.55
N ASP A 43 -37.49 -16.53 -6.65
CA ASP A 43 -37.73 -16.42 -5.22
C ASP A 43 -36.47 -16.03 -4.43
N GLY A 44 -35.41 -15.63 -5.13
CA GLY A 44 -34.12 -15.25 -4.59
C GLY A 44 -33.28 -16.44 -4.13
N SER A 45 -33.67 -17.67 -4.42
CA SER A 45 -33.07 -18.89 -3.87
C SER A 45 -31.89 -19.36 -4.71
N TYR A 46 -30.83 -19.87 -4.06
CA TYR A 46 -29.69 -20.50 -4.73
C TYR A 46 -29.36 -21.87 -4.13
N SER A 47 -28.68 -22.72 -4.91
CA SER A 47 -28.17 -24.03 -4.48
C SER A 47 -26.75 -24.24 -5.05
N LEU A 48 -25.81 -24.59 -4.17
CA LEU A 48 -24.42 -24.93 -4.49
C LEU A 48 -24.19 -26.38 -4.09
N GLU A 49 -24.06 -27.26 -5.09
CA GLU A 49 -23.99 -28.72 -4.93
C GLU A 49 -22.58 -29.26 -5.16
N GLY A 50 -22.33 -30.50 -4.76
CA GLY A 50 -21.07 -31.19 -5.03
C GLY A 50 -19.89 -30.76 -4.13
N LEU A 51 -20.19 -30.20 -2.96
CA LEU A 51 -19.17 -29.72 -2.03
C LEU A 51 -18.60 -30.87 -1.21
N ALA A 52 -17.29 -30.84 -0.95
CA ALA A 52 -16.69 -31.67 0.08
C ALA A 52 -17.08 -31.14 1.48
N PRO A 53 -17.00 -31.95 2.56
CA PRO A 53 -17.13 -31.42 3.90
C PRO A 53 -16.02 -30.40 4.19
N GLY A 54 -16.37 -29.17 4.60
CA GLY A 54 -15.41 -28.07 4.72
C GLY A 54 -16.03 -26.74 5.16
N THR A 55 -15.16 -25.75 5.40
CA THR A 55 -15.57 -24.36 5.67
C THR A 55 -15.41 -23.52 4.42
N TYR A 56 -16.48 -22.85 4.02
CA TYR A 56 -16.59 -22.10 2.77
C TYR A 56 -16.87 -20.63 3.04
N LEU A 57 -16.25 -19.75 2.25
CA LEU A 57 -16.62 -18.34 2.16
C LEU A 57 -17.54 -18.17 0.96
N ILE A 58 -18.75 -17.64 1.18
CA ILE A 58 -19.76 -17.43 0.13
C ILE A 58 -19.88 -15.93 -0.14
N SER A 59 -19.98 -15.57 -1.42
CA SER A 59 -20.15 -14.19 -1.89
C SER A 59 -21.26 -14.11 -2.92
N ALA A 60 -22.04 -13.03 -2.87
CA ALA A 60 -23.00 -12.66 -3.90
C ALA A 60 -22.43 -11.50 -4.75
N ALA A 61 -22.41 -11.65 -6.07
CA ALA A 61 -21.87 -10.66 -7.00
C ALA A 61 -22.61 -9.32 -6.90
N GLY A 62 -21.87 -8.21 -7.03
CA GLY A 62 -22.42 -6.87 -6.87
C GLY A 62 -22.63 -6.44 -5.42
N THR A 63 -22.21 -7.24 -4.44
CA THR A 63 -22.34 -6.93 -3.00
C THR A 63 -20.99 -6.95 -2.30
N SER A 64 -20.87 -6.19 -1.20
CA SER A 64 -19.71 -6.27 -0.29
C SER A 64 -19.90 -7.33 0.82
N VAL A 65 -20.92 -8.19 0.71
CA VAL A 65 -21.33 -9.10 1.78
C VAL A 65 -20.73 -10.48 1.54
N LYS A 66 -20.02 -10.99 2.56
CA LYS A 66 -19.43 -12.32 2.56
C LYS A 66 -19.79 -13.05 3.85
N THR A 67 -20.20 -14.31 3.73
CA THR A 67 -20.56 -15.16 4.88
C THR A 67 -19.71 -16.41 4.89
N THR A 68 -19.28 -16.84 6.08
CA THR A 68 -18.55 -18.11 6.26
C THR A 68 -19.52 -19.18 6.76
N ILE A 69 -19.49 -20.36 6.13
CA ILE A 69 -20.34 -21.49 6.52
C ILE A 69 -19.56 -22.80 6.53
N SER A 70 -19.91 -23.70 7.45
CA SER A 70 -19.30 -25.04 7.52
C SER A 70 -20.30 -26.09 7.09
N ALA A 71 -20.03 -26.76 5.97
CA ALA A 71 -20.85 -27.85 5.46
C ALA A 71 -20.22 -29.19 5.90
N LYS A 72 -21.01 -30.04 6.55
CA LYS A 72 -20.48 -31.21 7.27
C LYS A 72 -21.11 -32.56 6.94
N ASP A 73 -22.07 -32.62 6.01
CA ASP A 73 -22.52 -33.80 5.23
C ASP A 73 -23.96 -33.65 4.67
N ASP A 74 -24.71 -32.61 5.08
CA ASP A 74 -26.12 -32.36 4.72
C ASP A 74 -26.37 -31.04 3.95
N ILE A 75 -27.65 -30.72 3.65
CA ILE A 75 -28.10 -29.40 3.16
C ILE A 75 -27.91 -28.37 4.27
N VAL A 76 -27.18 -27.29 3.98
CA VAL A 76 -26.96 -26.17 4.91
C VAL A 76 -27.58 -24.89 4.37
N ALA A 77 -28.46 -24.26 5.16
CA ALA A 77 -29.13 -23.01 4.79
C ALA A 77 -28.29 -21.76 5.11
N CYS A 78 -28.22 -20.81 4.18
CA CYS A 78 -27.42 -19.59 4.28
C CYS A 78 -28.06 -18.40 3.54
N ASP A 79 -28.76 -17.53 4.26
CA ASP A 79 -29.33 -16.33 3.66
C ASP A 79 -28.32 -15.17 3.60
N ILE A 80 -28.33 -14.43 2.50
CA ILE A 80 -27.44 -13.28 2.24
C ILE A 80 -28.31 -12.02 2.09
N LEU A 81 -28.08 -11.02 2.94
CA LEU A 81 -28.72 -9.72 2.82
C LEU A 81 -27.84 -8.79 1.98
N ALA A 82 -28.20 -8.61 0.71
CA ALA A 82 -27.46 -7.79 -0.25
C ALA A 82 -27.90 -6.31 -0.20
N GLY A 83 -26.94 -5.40 -0.35
CA GLY A 83 -27.26 -4.01 -0.72
C GLY A 83 -27.82 -3.95 -2.14
N ALA A 84 -28.56 -2.88 -2.47
CA ALA A 84 -29.21 -2.74 -3.78
C ALA A 84 -28.22 -3.01 -4.94
N PRO A 85 -28.62 -3.78 -5.97
CA PRO A 85 -27.80 -3.96 -7.16
C PRO A 85 -27.48 -2.60 -7.80
N LEU A 86 -26.26 -2.42 -8.29
CA LEU A 86 -25.95 -1.30 -9.18
C LEU A 86 -26.67 -1.58 -10.50
N GLU A 87 -27.76 -0.87 -10.77
CA GLU A 87 -28.47 -0.98 -12.05
C GLU A 87 -27.53 -0.60 -13.20
N GLY A 88 -27.12 -1.61 -13.95
CA GLY A 88 -26.43 -1.48 -15.22
C GLY A 88 -27.47 -1.50 -16.35
N ASP A 89 -27.53 -0.39 -17.06
CA ASP A 89 -28.29 -0.15 -18.29
C ASP A 89 -28.17 -1.32 -19.29
N THR A 90 -29.26 -2.07 -19.50
CA THR A 90 -29.42 -2.99 -20.63
C THR A 90 -30.52 -2.48 -21.53
N GLY A 91 -30.19 -1.55 -22.41
CA GLY A 91 -31.04 -1.19 -23.54
C GLY A 91 -31.04 -2.28 -24.60
N LEU A 92 -32.16 -2.96 -24.78
CA LEU A 92 -32.65 -3.45 -26.08
C LEU A 92 -34.20 -3.40 -26.10
N GLN A 93 -34.72 -2.88 -27.21
CA GLN A 93 -36.10 -2.43 -27.48
C GLN A 93 -37.14 -3.56 -27.64
N GLU A 94 -38.42 -3.19 -27.54
CA GLU A 94 -39.57 -3.46 -28.46
C GLU A 94 -40.94 -3.19 -27.75
N PRO A 95 -42.10 -2.98 -28.42
CA PRO A 95 -42.79 -1.69 -28.42
C PRO A 95 -44.21 -1.64 -27.81
N VAL A 96 -44.64 -0.40 -27.59
CA VAL A 96 -45.99 0.20 -27.47
C VAL A 96 -47.22 -0.74 -27.45
N ARG A 97 -48.02 -0.63 -26.37
CA ARG A 97 -49.49 -0.59 -26.44
C ARG A 97 -50.06 0.45 -25.47
N ASP A 98 -50.86 1.34 -26.06
CA ASP A 98 -51.67 2.39 -25.45
C ASP A 98 -52.75 1.81 -24.49
N PRO A 99 -53.25 2.59 -23.53
CA PRO A 99 -54.60 3.11 -23.77
C PRO A 99 -54.84 4.56 -23.29
N ALA A 100 -55.32 5.37 -24.23
CA ALA A 100 -56.56 6.16 -24.15
C ALA A 100 -56.89 6.87 -22.82
N GLY A 101 -56.92 8.22 -22.87
CA GLY A 101 -57.83 8.98 -22.00
C GLY A 101 -57.59 10.48 -21.83
N LYS A 102 -58.18 11.28 -22.73
CA LYS A 102 -58.73 12.65 -22.53
C LYS A 102 -57.78 13.87 -22.38
N HIS A 103 -57.75 14.64 -23.48
CA HIS A 103 -57.73 16.11 -23.65
C HIS A 103 -58.44 16.97 -22.57
N PRO A 104 -58.33 18.34 -22.55
CA PRO A 104 -57.80 19.26 -23.60
C PRO A 104 -56.91 20.44 -23.12
N ALA A 105 -56.19 21.07 -24.07
CA ALA A 105 -56.48 22.41 -24.60
C ALA A 105 -55.20 23.18 -25.02
N GLY A 106 -55.24 23.75 -26.23
CA GLY A 106 -54.50 24.98 -26.55
C GLY A 106 -53.55 24.91 -27.74
N ASP A 107 -54.12 25.15 -28.94
CA ASP A 107 -53.69 26.22 -29.86
C ASP A 107 -52.26 26.20 -30.45
N GLY A 108 -52.19 26.25 -31.79
CA GLY A 108 -51.05 26.90 -32.46
C GLY A 108 -50.63 26.35 -33.83
N SER A 109 -51.49 26.53 -34.83
CA SER A 109 -51.19 26.93 -36.23
C SER A 109 -50.00 26.39 -37.03
N GLU A 110 -50.34 26.08 -38.30
CA GLU A 110 -49.61 26.38 -39.55
C GLU A 110 -48.73 25.29 -40.21
N GLU A 111 -49.38 24.65 -41.19
CA GLU A 111 -49.07 24.68 -42.64
C GLU A 111 -47.85 23.97 -43.25
N ALA A 112 -48.22 23.29 -44.36
CA ALA A 112 -47.51 23.13 -45.63
C ALA A 112 -46.67 21.85 -45.86
N ASP A 113 -47.34 20.90 -46.51
CA ASP A 113 -47.09 20.51 -47.90
C ASP A 113 -45.83 19.70 -48.30
N ASP A 114 -46.14 18.44 -48.67
CA ASP A 114 -45.95 17.86 -50.01
C ASP A 114 -44.54 17.41 -50.46
N LEU A 115 -44.37 16.09 -50.67
CA LEU A 115 -44.21 15.44 -51.99
C LEU A 115 -43.61 14.02 -51.91
N ILE A 116 -44.50 13.03 -52.06
CA ILE A 116 -44.52 11.95 -53.07
C ILE A 116 -43.19 11.48 -53.69
N GLY A 117 -42.97 10.15 -53.65
CA GLY A 117 -42.45 9.42 -54.82
C GLY A 117 -41.48 8.26 -54.54
N GLU A 118 -42.01 7.08 -54.24
CA GLU A 118 -41.33 5.79 -54.49
C GLU A 118 -41.39 5.39 -55.99
N PRO A 119 -41.03 4.14 -56.38
CA PRO A 119 -39.68 3.63 -56.65
C PRO A 119 -39.63 3.08 -58.10
N GLU A 120 -38.60 2.31 -58.49
CA GLU A 120 -38.72 1.09 -59.34
C GLU A 120 -37.35 0.56 -59.82
N SER A 121 -37.12 -0.71 -59.51
CA SER A 121 -36.62 -1.84 -60.33
C SER A 121 -35.53 -1.64 -61.41
N PHE A 122 -34.53 -2.54 -61.43
CA PHE A 122 -34.17 -3.33 -62.64
C PHE A 122 -33.24 -4.52 -62.33
N SER A 123 -33.40 -5.56 -63.15
CA SER A 123 -33.03 -6.97 -63.00
C SER A 123 -31.75 -7.43 -63.73
N ASP A 124 -31.11 -8.48 -63.19
CA ASP A 124 -30.56 -9.72 -63.80
C ASP A 124 -29.62 -9.74 -65.06
N ASP A 125 -28.39 -10.23 -64.80
CA ASP A 125 -27.68 -11.41 -65.39
C ASP A 125 -26.95 -11.30 -66.78
N PRO A 126 -26.10 -12.27 -67.20
CA PRO A 126 -24.64 -12.34 -66.98
C PRO A 126 -23.82 -12.48 -68.29
N THR A 127 -22.48 -12.51 -68.23
CA THR A 127 -21.65 -13.39 -69.10
C THR A 127 -20.18 -13.47 -68.65
N ALA A 128 -19.63 -14.67 -68.78
CA ALA A 128 -18.31 -15.13 -68.36
C ALA A 128 -17.13 -14.64 -69.23
N ARG A 129 -15.93 -14.58 -68.64
CA ARG A 129 -14.66 -15.00 -69.26
C ARG A 129 -13.51 -15.08 -68.25
N ASP A 130 -13.02 -16.31 -68.10
CA ASP A 130 -11.62 -16.76 -68.05
C ASP A 130 -10.60 -16.00 -67.18
N THR A 131 -10.27 -16.69 -66.08
CA THR A 131 -9.03 -16.60 -65.30
C THR A 131 -7.77 -16.84 -66.13
N PRO A 132 -6.70 -16.09 -65.86
CA PRO A 132 -5.35 -16.64 -65.83
C PRO A 132 -4.73 -16.48 -64.43
N ASP A 133 -4.62 -17.61 -63.75
CA ASP A 133 -3.48 -18.02 -62.91
C ASP A 133 -2.77 -16.90 -62.13
N ASP A 134 -3.48 -16.35 -61.16
CA ASP A 134 -2.91 -15.71 -60.00
C ASP A 134 -2.24 -16.78 -59.13
N GLY A 135 -0.97 -17.05 -59.47
CA GLY A 135 -0.01 -17.63 -58.56
C GLY A 135 0.02 -16.78 -57.29
N GLY A 136 -0.81 -17.17 -56.32
CA GLY A 136 -0.87 -16.58 -54.99
C GLY A 136 0.50 -16.69 -54.36
N LEU A 137 1.27 -15.60 -54.44
CA LEU A 137 2.28 -15.32 -53.45
C LEU A 137 1.50 -15.08 -52.17
N GLU A 138 1.29 -16.16 -51.39
CA GLU A 138 0.80 -16.07 -50.03
C GLU A 138 1.60 -14.96 -49.34
N ALA A 139 0.89 -13.94 -48.85
CA ALA A 139 1.49 -12.93 -48.01
C ALA A 139 2.29 -13.68 -46.94
N ALA A 140 3.59 -13.42 -46.86
CA ALA A 140 4.44 -14.00 -45.84
C ALA A 140 3.94 -13.42 -44.51
N GLU A 141 2.94 -14.07 -43.91
CA GLU A 141 2.51 -13.72 -42.56
C GLU A 141 3.74 -13.83 -41.68
N ILE A 142 4.20 -12.69 -41.16
CA ILE A 142 5.22 -12.64 -40.12
C ILE A 142 4.80 -13.66 -39.06
N SER A 143 5.60 -14.72 -38.92
CA SER A 143 5.19 -15.86 -38.11
C SER A 143 4.96 -15.42 -36.67
N LEU A 144 4.17 -16.19 -35.92
CA LEU A 144 3.93 -15.88 -34.50
C LEU A 144 5.24 -15.76 -33.70
N ILE A 145 6.28 -16.49 -34.12
CA ILE A 145 7.62 -16.46 -33.54
C ILE A 145 8.33 -15.15 -33.90
N ASP A 146 8.25 -14.71 -35.15
CA ASP A 146 8.86 -13.47 -35.64
C ASP A 146 8.22 -12.22 -35.01
N ARG A 147 6.89 -12.24 -34.80
CA ARG A 147 6.19 -11.18 -34.06
C ARG A 147 6.70 -11.07 -32.62
N GLY A 148 6.94 -12.20 -31.95
CA GLY A 148 7.50 -12.22 -30.60
C GLY A 148 8.88 -11.57 -30.54
N LEU A 149 9.74 -11.86 -31.51
CA LEU A 149 11.07 -11.24 -31.63
C LEU A 149 10.98 -9.73 -31.89
N VAL A 150 10.12 -9.31 -32.83
CA VAL A 150 9.88 -7.89 -33.15
C VAL A 150 9.39 -7.12 -31.92
N TYR A 151 8.42 -7.65 -31.17
CA TYR A 151 7.94 -7.00 -29.95
C TYR A 151 9.03 -6.86 -28.88
N ALA A 152 9.93 -7.84 -28.76
CA ALA A 152 11.04 -7.78 -27.82
C ALA A 152 12.04 -6.66 -28.20
N ILE A 153 12.47 -6.57 -29.46
CA ILE A 153 13.36 -5.49 -29.92
C ILE A 153 12.70 -4.12 -29.75
N LEU A 154 11.43 -3.97 -30.15
CA LEU A 154 10.73 -2.69 -30.05
C LEU A 154 10.60 -2.26 -28.59
N SER A 155 10.27 -3.18 -27.69
CA SER A 155 10.19 -2.90 -26.25
C SER A 155 11.53 -2.47 -25.66
N LEU A 156 12.64 -3.12 -26.04
CA LEU A 156 13.98 -2.75 -25.60
C LEU A 156 14.40 -1.36 -26.09
N ARG A 157 14.16 -1.05 -27.37
CA ARG A 157 14.52 0.25 -27.97
C ARG A 157 13.67 1.39 -27.41
N ILE A 158 12.38 1.15 -27.17
CA ILE A 158 11.50 2.10 -26.47
C ILE A 158 11.93 2.25 -25.00
N GLY A 159 12.32 1.18 -24.31
CA GLY A 159 12.90 1.24 -22.97
C GLY A 159 14.17 2.10 -22.92
N ALA A 160 15.00 2.05 -23.96
CA ALA A 160 16.22 2.84 -24.11
C ALA A 160 15.99 4.30 -24.55
N GLY A 161 14.73 4.74 -24.70
CA GLY A 161 14.38 6.12 -25.04
C GLY A 161 14.27 6.43 -26.54
N LEU A 162 14.40 5.43 -27.43
CA LEU A 162 14.12 5.63 -28.85
C LEU A 162 12.61 5.82 -29.05
N ARG A 163 12.22 6.93 -29.69
CA ARG A 163 10.82 7.30 -29.94
C ARG A 163 10.55 7.65 -31.40
N ASP A 164 11.60 7.64 -32.22
CA ASP A 164 11.47 7.89 -33.65
C ASP A 164 10.85 6.65 -34.31
N ARG A 165 9.73 6.87 -35.00
CA ARG A 165 8.91 5.82 -35.60
C ARG A 165 9.69 5.03 -36.65
N ASP A 166 10.38 5.73 -37.55
CA ASP A 166 11.11 5.10 -38.65
C ASP A 166 12.34 4.34 -38.12
N ALA A 167 13.06 4.89 -37.14
CA ALA A 167 14.19 4.20 -36.51
C ALA A 167 13.77 2.94 -35.72
N LEU A 168 12.55 2.90 -35.18
CA LEU A 168 12.01 1.72 -34.53
C LEU A 168 11.60 0.65 -35.55
N THR A 169 10.98 1.06 -36.65
CA THR A 169 10.66 0.17 -37.77
C THR A 169 11.94 -0.42 -38.38
N ASP A 170 12.98 0.40 -38.58
CA ASP A 170 14.29 -0.06 -39.07
C ASP A 170 14.94 -1.09 -38.13
N ALA A 171 14.86 -0.87 -36.82
CA ALA A 171 15.38 -1.80 -35.82
C ALA A 171 14.63 -3.14 -35.80
N ALA A 172 13.30 -3.11 -35.99
CA ALA A 172 12.50 -4.33 -36.12
C ALA A 172 12.84 -5.08 -37.42
N TYR A 173 13.00 -4.36 -38.52
CA TYR A 173 13.31 -4.94 -39.82
C TYR A 173 14.70 -5.61 -39.83
N GLN A 174 15.73 -4.92 -39.31
CA GLN A 174 17.09 -5.49 -39.17
C GLN A 174 17.15 -6.70 -38.23
N ALA A 175 16.21 -6.83 -37.30
CA ALA A 175 16.18 -7.98 -36.40
C ALA A 175 15.65 -9.25 -37.09
N LEU A 176 14.70 -9.09 -38.01
CA LEU A 176 14.21 -10.20 -38.84
C LEU A 176 15.18 -10.52 -39.99
N HIS A 177 15.86 -9.50 -40.49
CA HIS A 177 16.75 -9.59 -41.65
C HIS A 177 18.15 -9.05 -41.33
N PRO A 178 18.94 -9.76 -40.51
CA PRO A 178 20.24 -9.26 -40.02
C PRO A 178 21.28 -9.07 -41.12
N ASP A 179 21.12 -9.74 -42.26
CA ASP A 179 22.03 -9.66 -43.40
C ASP A 179 21.63 -8.54 -44.39
N GLU A 180 20.46 -7.93 -44.21
CA GLU A 180 19.95 -6.87 -45.08
C GLU A 180 20.43 -5.49 -44.63
N GLN A 181 20.80 -4.65 -45.60
CA GLN A 181 21.25 -3.29 -45.34
C GLN A 181 20.12 -2.29 -45.58
N LEU A 182 19.88 -1.42 -44.59
CA LEU A 182 18.99 -0.27 -44.71
C LEU A 182 19.79 1.01 -44.98
N PRO A 183 19.27 1.95 -45.80
CA PRO A 183 18.01 1.85 -46.56
C PRO A 183 18.12 0.89 -47.75
N PHE A 184 16.99 0.35 -48.21
CA PHE A 184 16.94 -0.56 -49.36
C PHE A 184 17.53 0.09 -50.63
N SER A 185 18.26 -0.69 -51.42
CA SER A 185 18.76 -0.26 -52.73
C SER A 185 17.60 -0.18 -53.74
N THR A 186 17.58 0.85 -54.59
CA THR A 186 16.59 0.95 -55.69
C THR A 186 16.77 -0.12 -56.76
N ASP A 187 17.94 -0.74 -56.82
CA ASP A 187 18.27 -1.82 -57.75
C ASP A 187 18.07 -3.22 -57.14
N ASP A 188 17.53 -3.29 -55.91
CA ASP A 188 17.22 -4.56 -55.25
C ASP A 188 16.02 -5.22 -55.95
N PRO A 189 16.17 -6.44 -56.52
CA PRO A 189 15.07 -7.11 -57.22
C PRO A 189 13.89 -7.42 -56.29
N ASP A 190 14.09 -7.44 -54.98
CA ASP A 190 13.07 -7.73 -53.96
C ASP A 190 12.57 -6.47 -53.25
N LEU A 191 12.92 -5.27 -53.73
CA LEU A 191 12.58 -3.98 -53.10
C LEU A 191 11.10 -3.85 -52.74
N GLU A 192 10.21 -4.31 -53.63
CA GLU A 192 8.75 -4.23 -53.42
C GLU A 192 8.30 -5.10 -52.24
N GLN A 193 8.84 -6.32 -52.13
CA GLN A 193 8.53 -7.23 -51.03
C GLN A 193 9.10 -6.71 -49.71
N LYS A 194 10.37 -6.27 -49.70
CA LYS A 194 11.05 -5.72 -48.52
C LYS A 194 10.35 -4.45 -48.01
N SER A 195 9.90 -3.59 -48.92
CA SER A 195 9.15 -2.37 -48.58
C SER A 195 7.78 -2.69 -47.96
N ARG A 196 7.07 -3.72 -48.46
CA ARG A 196 5.80 -4.16 -47.86
C ARG A 196 5.99 -4.67 -46.44
N GLU A 197 6.96 -5.57 -46.23
CA GLU A 197 7.24 -6.12 -44.90
C GLU A 197 7.69 -5.03 -43.91
N TRP A 198 8.51 -4.07 -44.36
CA TRP A 198 8.89 -2.92 -43.55
C TRP A 198 7.66 -2.07 -43.14
N LEU A 199 6.69 -1.90 -44.03
CA LEU A 199 5.43 -1.21 -43.71
C LEU A 199 4.54 -2.01 -42.75
N GLU A 200 4.49 -3.34 -42.86
CA GLU A 200 3.76 -4.19 -41.90
C GLU A 200 4.37 -4.09 -40.49
N LEU A 201 5.70 -4.03 -40.38
CA LEU A 201 6.37 -3.78 -39.11
C LEU A 201 6.07 -2.38 -38.56
N ARG A 202 5.87 -1.39 -39.42
CA ARG A 202 5.49 -0.03 -39.04
C ARG A 202 4.11 -0.01 -38.36
N ASP A 203 3.16 -0.81 -38.84
CA ASP A 203 1.84 -0.94 -38.23
C ASP A 203 1.88 -1.58 -36.84
N LEU A 204 2.92 -2.38 -36.52
CA LEU A 204 3.18 -2.90 -35.18
C LEU A 204 3.82 -1.86 -34.24
N VAL A 205 4.56 -0.89 -34.79
CA VAL A 205 5.22 0.18 -34.03
C VAL A 205 4.23 1.25 -33.55
N ASP A 206 3.21 1.57 -34.36
CA ASP A 206 2.28 2.66 -34.08
C ASP A 206 1.49 2.52 -32.77
N PRO A 207 0.90 1.33 -32.46
CA PRO A 207 0.21 1.12 -31.19
C PRO A 207 1.13 1.22 -29.97
N LEU A 208 2.43 0.92 -30.14
CA LEU A 208 3.42 0.90 -29.08
C LEU A 208 3.94 2.31 -28.72
N LEU A 209 3.92 3.24 -29.67
CA LEU A 209 4.29 4.63 -29.42
C LEU A 209 3.17 5.44 -28.75
N GLY A 210 1.91 4.98 -28.89
CA GLY A 210 0.71 5.69 -28.42
C GLY A 210 0.52 7.05 -29.11
N ASP A 211 -0.68 7.65 -28.98
CA ASP A 211 -0.98 8.97 -29.52
C ASP A 211 -0.20 10.10 -28.80
N ALA A 212 1.11 10.16 -28.99
CA ALA A 212 1.92 11.29 -28.59
C ALA A 212 1.82 12.38 -29.67
N PRO A 213 1.16 13.53 -29.40
CA PRO A 213 1.23 14.64 -30.33
C PRO A 213 2.68 15.15 -30.39
N PRO A 214 3.16 15.63 -31.55
CA PRO A 214 4.46 16.26 -31.63
C PRO A 214 4.52 17.45 -30.66
N PRO A 215 5.70 17.76 -30.05
CA PRO A 215 5.81 18.86 -29.13
C PRO A 215 5.41 20.17 -29.81
N ALA A 216 4.38 20.82 -29.27
CA ALA A 216 3.98 22.15 -29.71
C ALA A 216 5.17 23.11 -29.64
N PRO A 217 5.30 24.07 -30.60
CA PRO A 217 6.43 25.00 -30.61
C PRO A 217 6.50 25.76 -29.28
N ARG A 218 7.57 25.53 -28.52
CA ARG A 218 7.79 26.15 -27.19
C ARG A 218 8.32 27.57 -27.37
N VAL A 219 7.50 28.58 -27.08
CA VAL A 219 8.00 29.94 -26.79
C VAL A 219 8.53 29.92 -25.36
N THR A 220 9.84 29.70 -25.21
CA THR A 220 10.53 29.84 -23.93
C THR A 220 10.98 31.30 -23.79
N THR A 221 10.46 32.01 -22.78
CA THR A 221 11.00 33.31 -22.40
C THR A 221 11.99 33.09 -21.27
N THR A 222 13.27 33.42 -21.50
CA THR A 222 14.28 33.48 -20.43
C THR A 222 14.10 34.80 -19.67
N GLU A 223 13.05 34.90 -18.84
CA GLU A 223 12.79 36.09 -18.03
C GLU A 223 12.81 35.73 -16.54
N GLY A 224 13.72 36.36 -15.79
CA GLY A 224 13.92 36.15 -14.35
C GLY A 224 14.97 35.09 -14.00
N PHE A 225 16.13 35.52 -13.50
CA PHE A 225 17.20 34.68 -12.92
C PHE A 225 17.82 33.60 -13.84
N GLY A 226 17.67 33.72 -15.17
CA GLY A 226 18.28 32.81 -16.13
C GLY A 226 17.71 31.38 -16.11
N LEU A 227 16.55 31.19 -15.49
CA LEU A 227 15.84 29.91 -15.49
C LEU A 227 14.71 29.95 -16.54
N PRO A 228 14.46 28.85 -17.27
CA PRO A 228 13.32 28.80 -18.18
C PRO A 228 12.04 28.79 -17.35
N ALA A 229 11.06 29.62 -17.75
CA ALA A 229 9.77 29.70 -17.09
C ALA A 229 8.65 29.73 -18.13
N GLN A 230 7.59 28.99 -17.84
CA GLN A 230 6.37 28.95 -18.63
C GLN A 230 5.17 28.93 -17.69
N ARG A 231 4.06 29.54 -18.11
CA ARG A 231 2.81 29.45 -17.38
C ARG A 231 2.21 28.05 -17.56
N LEU A 232 1.90 27.38 -16.46
CA LEU A 232 1.24 26.08 -16.44
C LEU A 232 -0.17 26.19 -17.05
N PRO A 233 -0.47 25.48 -18.16
CA PRO A 233 -1.82 25.40 -18.71
C PRO A 233 -2.69 24.40 -17.94
N ASP A 234 -4.01 24.46 -18.13
CA ASP A 234 -4.89 23.34 -17.78
C ASP A 234 -4.47 22.08 -18.57
N GLY A 235 -4.62 20.90 -17.98
CA GLY A 235 -4.21 19.65 -18.62
C GLY A 235 -5.14 18.49 -18.28
N ARG A 236 -4.90 17.33 -18.91
CA ARG A 236 -5.68 16.13 -18.64
C ARG A 236 -5.49 15.70 -17.19
N GLY A 237 -6.60 15.43 -16.49
CA GLY A 237 -6.63 15.02 -15.09
C GLY A 237 -6.34 16.11 -14.06
N TYR A 238 -6.15 17.37 -14.46
CA TYR A 238 -6.00 18.47 -13.50
C TYR A 238 -6.57 19.81 -13.98
N ARG A 239 -6.70 20.76 -13.07
CA ARG A 239 -7.08 22.15 -13.32
C ARG A 239 -6.07 23.10 -12.68
N VAL A 240 -5.87 24.26 -13.27
CA VAL A 240 -4.97 25.30 -12.75
C VAL A 240 -5.78 26.44 -12.16
N ARG A 241 -5.52 26.76 -10.89
CA ARG A 241 -6.08 27.97 -10.27
C ARG A 241 -5.40 29.19 -10.86
N ARG A 242 -6.10 29.93 -11.71
CA ARG A 242 -5.60 31.15 -12.37
C ARG A 242 -5.47 32.30 -11.36
N ASN A 243 -4.29 32.46 -10.78
CA ASN A 243 -3.98 33.51 -9.79
C ASN A 243 -2.76 34.38 -10.19
N GLY A 244 -2.18 34.15 -11.37
CA GLY A 244 -0.98 34.84 -11.85
C GLY A 244 0.33 34.27 -11.29
N ILE A 245 0.27 33.23 -10.47
CA ILE A 245 1.38 32.61 -9.75
C ILE A 245 1.46 31.13 -10.16
N ASN A 246 1.45 30.85 -11.46
CA ASN A 246 1.50 29.48 -11.98
C ASN A 246 2.64 29.34 -13.00
N TRP A 247 3.72 30.09 -12.82
CA TRP A 247 4.91 30.00 -13.68
C TRP A 247 5.86 28.97 -13.11
N LEU A 248 6.29 28.05 -13.95
CA LEU A 248 7.06 26.86 -13.59
C LEU A 248 8.13 26.58 -14.66
N ASP A 249 9.15 25.84 -14.27
CA ASP A 249 10.15 25.32 -15.20
C ASP A 249 9.43 24.36 -16.17
N PRO A 250 9.71 24.41 -17.49
CA PRO A 250 9.03 23.55 -18.45
C PRO A 250 9.10 22.05 -18.12
N ARG A 251 10.19 21.57 -17.51
CA ARG A 251 10.30 20.16 -17.10
C ARG A 251 9.41 19.84 -15.89
N VAL A 252 9.17 20.83 -15.03
CA VAL A 252 8.17 20.71 -13.94
C VAL A 252 6.76 20.66 -14.51
N ILE A 253 6.48 21.41 -15.57
CA ILE A 253 5.21 21.31 -16.30
C ILE A 253 5.04 19.92 -16.91
N ASP A 254 6.07 19.39 -17.57
CA ASP A 254 6.05 18.04 -18.15
C ASP A 254 5.76 16.97 -17.06
N ALA A 255 6.40 17.08 -15.88
CA ALA A 255 6.14 16.20 -14.74
C ALA A 255 4.70 16.32 -14.21
N ILE A 256 4.18 17.55 -14.11
CA ILE A 256 2.79 17.81 -13.69
C ILE A 256 1.79 17.21 -14.67
N GLN A 257 2.06 17.29 -15.98
CA GLN A 257 1.22 16.69 -17.02
C GLN A 257 1.20 15.16 -16.91
N ALA A 258 2.36 14.54 -16.66
CA ALA A 258 2.44 13.09 -16.43
C ALA A 258 1.64 12.67 -15.18
N ILE A 259 1.79 13.40 -14.06
CA ILE A 259 1.01 13.18 -12.83
C ILE A 259 -0.49 13.32 -13.10
N GLY A 260 -0.90 14.37 -13.81
CA GLY A 260 -2.29 14.63 -14.19
C GLY A 260 -2.90 13.48 -14.98
N LYS A 261 -2.23 13.04 -16.05
CA LYS A 261 -2.68 11.91 -16.88
C LYS A 261 -2.81 10.62 -16.07
N ALA A 262 -1.86 10.34 -15.16
CA ALA A 262 -1.92 9.17 -14.31
C ALA A 262 -3.04 9.28 -13.26
N TRP A 263 -3.26 10.48 -12.71
CA TRP A 263 -4.34 10.76 -11.76
C TRP A 263 -5.72 10.54 -12.38
N ASP A 264 -5.94 11.09 -13.59
CA ASP A 264 -7.18 10.95 -14.37
C ASP A 264 -7.61 9.49 -14.53
N ARG A 265 -6.65 8.62 -14.85
CA ARG A 265 -6.87 7.19 -15.07
C ARG A 265 -7.18 6.44 -13.78
N ARG A 266 -6.46 6.74 -12.70
CA ARG A 266 -6.56 6.00 -11.44
C ARG A 266 -7.71 6.46 -10.55
N ASN A 267 -8.08 7.73 -10.61
CA ASN A 267 -9.01 8.35 -9.67
C ASN A 267 -10.12 9.14 -10.41
N PRO A 268 -10.91 8.48 -11.28
CA PRO A 268 -12.02 9.15 -11.95
C PRO A 268 -12.99 9.76 -10.94
N GLY A 269 -13.48 10.98 -11.20
CA GLY A 269 -14.38 11.71 -10.32
C GLY A 269 -13.70 12.49 -9.18
N THR A 270 -12.38 12.38 -9.00
CA THR A 270 -11.63 13.27 -8.08
C THR A 270 -10.80 14.28 -8.86
N GLU A 271 -11.06 15.57 -8.66
CA GLU A 271 -10.33 16.64 -9.34
C GLU A 271 -8.99 16.92 -8.66
N LEU A 272 -7.92 16.97 -9.45
CA LEU A 272 -6.61 17.48 -9.02
C LEU A 272 -6.45 18.94 -9.43
N TRP A 273 -6.14 19.81 -8.48
CA TRP A 273 -5.99 21.25 -8.69
C TRP A 273 -4.55 21.69 -8.41
N MET A 274 -3.95 22.35 -9.39
CA MET A 274 -2.66 23.03 -9.31
C MET A 274 -2.90 24.45 -8.79
N LEU A 275 -2.41 24.74 -7.59
CA LEU A 275 -2.60 26.00 -6.88
C LEU A 275 -1.44 26.96 -7.14
N ASP A 276 -0.70 27.32 -6.10
CA ASP A 276 0.35 28.33 -6.17
C ASP A 276 1.67 27.67 -6.65
N GLY A 277 2.28 28.24 -7.68
CA GLY A 277 3.64 27.98 -8.17
C GLY A 277 4.47 29.26 -8.02
N SER A 278 5.20 29.70 -9.05
CA SER A 278 5.95 30.97 -8.99
C SER A 278 5.27 32.12 -9.75
N LYS A 279 5.66 33.36 -9.45
CA LYS A 279 5.35 34.54 -10.28
C LYS A 279 6.12 34.47 -11.61
N ARG A 280 5.69 35.24 -12.61
CA ARG A 280 6.36 35.30 -13.93
C ARG A 280 7.84 35.61 -13.80
N GLU A 281 8.15 36.65 -13.04
CA GLU A 281 9.50 37.13 -12.77
C GLU A 281 10.23 36.36 -11.65
N GLY A 282 9.59 35.32 -11.07
CA GLY A 282 10.10 34.62 -9.90
C GLY A 282 9.98 35.44 -8.61
N GLY A 283 10.79 35.10 -7.61
CA GLY A 283 10.87 35.86 -6.36
C GLY A 283 9.76 35.60 -5.33
N PRO A 284 9.67 36.41 -4.26
CA PRO A 284 8.78 36.14 -3.14
C PRO A 284 7.29 36.09 -3.51
N VAL A 285 6.60 35.04 -3.04
CA VAL A 285 5.17 34.81 -3.26
C VAL A 285 4.41 34.88 -1.93
N GLY A 286 3.70 35.98 -1.67
CA GLY A 286 2.83 36.12 -0.50
C GLY A 286 3.43 35.62 0.82
N ASN A 287 2.71 34.72 1.50
CA ASN A 287 3.15 34.04 2.73
C ASN A 287 4.02 32.79 2.48
N HIS A 288 4.28 32.44 1.22
CA HIS A 288 5.11 31.29 0.86
C HIS A 288 6.60 31.61 1.04
N LYS A 289 7.28 30.75 1.80
CA LYS A 289 8.74 30.84 1.98
C LYS A 289 9.51 30.30 0.76
N SER A 290 8.88 29.43 -0.01
CA SER A 290 9.32 28.81 -1.27
C SER A 290 8.67 29.48 -2.47
N HIS A 291 8.49 28.77 -3.60
CA HIS A 291 7.73 29.27 -4.76
C HIS A 291 8.40 30.43 -5.50
N ARG A 292 9.74 30.54 -5.41
CA ARG A 292 10.49 31.68 -5.97
C ARG A 292 11.20 31.40 -7.28
N ILE A 293 11.43 30.13 -7.60
CA ILE A 293 12.35 29.71 -8.68
C ILE A 293 11.76 28.63 -9.58
N TYR A 294 10.44 28.61 -9.76
CA TYR A 294 9.77 27.76 -10.75
C TYR A 294 9.85 26.24 -10.49
N ARG A 295 10.21 25.83 -9.26
CA ARG A 295 10.45 24.43 -8.85
C ARG A 295 9.52 23.88 -7.78
N ASP A 296 8.60 24.71 -7.31
CA ASP A 296 7.64 24.38 -6.28
C ASP A 296 6.22 24.55 -6.85
N ILE A 297 5.30 23.66 -6.48
CA ILE A 297 3.88 23.74 -6.84
C ILE A 297 3.02 23.17 -5.70
N ASP A 298 1.91 23.84 -5.41
CA ASP A 298 0.92 23.34 -4.46
C ASP A 298 -0.16 22.52 -5.20
N MET A 299 -0.46 21.31 -4.74
CA MET A 299 -1.44 20.40 -5.35
C MET A 299 -2.58 20.09 -4.38
N GLN A 300 -3.83 20.25 -4.82
CA GLN A 300 -5.04 20.07 -4.00
C GLN A 300 -6.02 19.09 -4.64
N LEU A 301 -6.56 18.17 -3.84
CA LEU A 301 -7.65 17.29 -4.26
C LEU A 301 -9.02 17.90 -3.96
N ARG A 302 -9.98 17.66 -4.86
CA ARG A 302 -11.38 18.07 -4.74
C ARG A 302 -12.33 16.97 -5.19
N ILE A 303 -13.46 16.85 -4.50
CA ILE A 303 -14.61 16.01 -4.90
C ILE A 303 -15.83 16.90 -4.84
N ASP A 304 -16.64 16.94 -5.90
CA ASP A 304 -17.84 17.77 -6.01
C ASP A 304 -17.58 19.26 -5.66
N GLY A 305 -16.44 19.78 -6.15
CA GLY A 305 -15.97 21.14 -5.85
C GLY A 305 -15.47 21.38 -4.42
N GLN A 306 -15.65 20.41 -3.50
CA GLN A 306 -15.18 20.52 -2.12
C GLN A 306 -13.70 20.14 -2.01
N LYS A 307 -12.90 21.03 -1.40
CA LYS A 307 -11.51 20.73 -1.03
C LYS A 307 -11.42 19.62 0.02
N LEU A 308 -10.52 18.67 -0.22
CA LEU A 308 -10.22 17.60 0.73
C LEU A 308 -9.23 18.14 1.76
N CYS A 309 -9.62 18.18 3.04
CA CYS A 309 -8.81 18.72 4.13
C CYS A 309 -8.77 17.76 5.32
N MET A 310 -7.63 17.69 6.01
CA MET A 310 -7.42 16.82 7.17
C MET A 310 -8.35 17.05 8.35
N THR A 311 -8.83 18.27 8.51
CA THR A 311 -9.66 18.67 9.66
C THR A 311 -11.13 18.31 9.50
N LYS A 312 -11.48 17.48 8.50
CA LYS A 312 -12.85 17.07 8.19
C LYS A 312 -13.10 15.65 8.68
N ALA A 313 -14.34 15.38 9.08
CA ALA A 313 -14.77 14.09 9.63
C ALA A 313 -14.43 12.90 8.71
N ARG A 314 -14.51 13.12 7.39
CA ARG A 314 -14.26 12.11 6.36
C ARG A 314 -12.80 11.96 5.94
N TYR A 315 -11.86 12.64 6.61
CA TYR A 315 -10.46 12.61 6.18
C TYR A 315 -9.85 11.20 6.19
N ALA A 316 -10.30 10.32 7.10
CA ALA A 316 -9.84 8.93 7.12
C ALA A 316 -10.13 8.21 5.78
N GLU A 317 -11.29 8.49 5.17
CA GLU A 317 -11.66 7.96 3.85
C GLU A 317 -10.78 8.57 2.75
N TRP A 318 -10.51 9.87 2.81
CA TRP A 318 -9.73 10.59 1.79
C TRP A 318 -8.23 10.35 1.87
N ARG A 319 -7.72 9.75 2.95
CA ARG A 319 -6.28 9.48 3.12
C ARG A 319 -5.74 8.59 2.00
N VAL A 320 -6.53 7.65 1.50
CA VAL A 320 -6.15 6.77 0.38
C VAL A 320 -5.84 7.59 -0.87
N LEU A 321 -6.70 8.55 -1.22
CA LEU A 321 -6.50 9.45 -2.36
C LEU A 321 -5.24 10.32 -2.21
N TRP A 322 -4.96 10.80 -0.99
CA TRP A 322 -3.71 11.52 -0.72
C TRP A 322 -2.49 10.60 -0.84
N GLN A 323 -2.57 9.34 -0.42
CA GLN A 323 -1.51 8.37 -0.61
C GLN A 323 -1.25 8.13 -2.10
N ASP A 324 -2.29 7.89 -2.88
CA ASP A 324 -2.17 7.64 -4.31
C ASP A 324 -1.55 8.84 -5.04
N LEU A 325 -1.92 10.06 -4.65
CA LEU A 325 -1.29 11.27 -5.21
C LEU A 325 0.19 11.33 -4.85
N ALA A 326 0.57 10.99 -3.61
CA ALA A 326 1.97 11.02 -3.21
C ALA A 326 2.80 10.01 -4.00
N ASP A 327 2.25 8.81 -4.21
CA ASP A 327 2.88 7.74 -4.98
C ASP A 327 3.05 8.16 -6.44
N LEU A 328 2.02 8.74 -7.07
CA LEU A 328 2.11 9.27 -8.44
C LEU A 328 3.09 10.43 -8.58
N VAL A 329 3.15 11.34 -7.60
CA VAL A 329 4.10 12.44 -7.59
C VAL A 329 5.53 11.91 -7.55
N HIS A 330 5.82 10.88 -6.73
CA HIS A 330 7.14 10.23 -6.72
C HIS A 330 7.42 9.44 -8.00
N ALA A 331 6.42 8.76 -8.56
CA ALA A 331 6.53 7.90 -9.73
C ALA A 331 6.29 8.61 -11.08
N ASN A 332 6.39 9.95 -11.12
CA ASN A 332 6.03 10.73 -12.32
C ASN A 332 6.92 10.45 -13.55
N GLY A 333 8.10 9.85 -13.39
CA GLY A 333 8.99 9.45 -14.48
C GLY A 333 9.69 10.58 -15.23
N VAL A 334 9.40 11.85 -14.92
CA VAL A 334 9.94 13.02 -15.64
C VAL A 334 10.99 13.76 -14.80
N LEU A 335 10.65 14.12 -13.56
CA LEU A 335 11.55 14.83 -12.65
C LEU A 335 11.50 14.23 -11.24
N PRO A 336 12.66 13.92 -10.65
CA PRO A 336 12.72 13.48 -9.26
C PRO A 336 12.15 14.52 -8.30
N VAL A 337 11.47 14.05 -7.27
CA VAL A 337 10.86 14.89 -6.23
C VAL A 337 11.79 15.00 -5.04
N LYS A 338 12.09 16.24 -4.63
CA LYS A 338 12.94 16.53 -3.48
C LYS A 338 12.19 16.33 -2.16
N VAL A 339 10.96 16.82 -2.10
CA VAL A 339 10.11 16.75 -0.92
C VAL A 339 8.65 16.99 -1.31
N ILE A 340 7.76 16.27 -0.65
CA ILE A 340 6.32 16.58 -0.60
C ILE A 340 6.02 17.02 0.84
N GLY A 341 5.62 18.27 1.04
CA GLY A 341 5.19 18.80 2.33
C GLY A 341 3.71 18.56 2.54
N PHE A 342 3.34 17.85 3.62
CA PHE A 342 1.94 17.60 3.98
C PHE A 342 1.78 17.47 5.49
N SER A 343 0.61 17.77 6.05
CA SER A 343 0.39 17.71 7.50
C SER A 343 0.10 16.29 8.03
N ASP A 344 -0.26 15.32 7.18
CA ASP A 344 -0.50 13.95 7.63
C ASP A 344 0.77 13.10 7.62
N LYS A 345 1.17 12.63 8.79
CA LYS A 345 2.30 11.72 8.96
C LYS A 345 2.00 10.28 8.55
N LEU A 346 0.72 9.96 8.33
CA LEU A 346 0.29 8.63 7.93
C LEU A 346 0.32 8.43 6.41
N VAL A 347 0.44 9.51 5.63
CA VAL A 347 0.75 9.42 4.21
C VAL A 347 2.25 9.15 4.08
N SER A 348 2.62 8.05 3.43
CA SER A 348 4.00 7.67 3.17
C SER A 348 4.62 8.55 2.09
N GLY A 349 5.94 8.77 2.16
CA GLY A 349 6.66 9.58 1.16
C GLY A 349 6.53 11.09 1.32
N VAL A 350 5.83 11.59 2.36
CA VAL A 350 5.69 13.03 2.65
C VAL A 350 6.49 13.45 3.89
N SER A 351 6.79 14.74 3.97
CA SER A 351 7.39 15.40 5.12
C SER A 351 6.33 16.21 5.88
N ASN A 352 6.28 16.02 7.19
CA ASN A 352 5.28 16.68 8.05
C ASN A 352 5.47 18.20 8.13
N TRP A 353 4.64 18.97 7.44
CA TRP A 353 4.69 20.43 7.42
C TRP A 353 3.40 21.02 7.97
N ALA A 354 3.51 21.84 9.03
CA ALA A 354 2.36 22.52 9.61
C ALA A 354 1.71 23.48 8.60
N GLY A 355 0.37 23.57 8.60
CA GLY A 355 -0.38 24.44 7.69
C GLY A 355 -0.73 23.81 6.33
N HIS A 356 -0.24 22.60 6.04
CA HIS A 356 -0.43 21.91 4.77
C HIS A 356 -1.46 20.79 4.93
N TYR A 357 -2.65 21.15 5.41
CA TYR A 357 -3.73 20.20 5.72
C TYR A 357 -4.76 20.04 4.59
N CYS A 358 -4.64 20.79 3.49
CA CYS A 358 -5.56 20.73 2.34
C CYS A 358 -4.85 20.68 0.98
N HIS A 359 -3.52 20.57 0.95
CA HIS A 359 -2.73 20.52 -0.27
C HIS A 359 -1.35 19.93 0.02
N PHE A 360 -0.73 19.34 -0.99
CA PHE A 360 0.70 19.03 -1.00
C PHE A 360 1.49 20.25 -1.45
N HIS A 361 2.57 20.56 -0.73
CA HIS A 361 3.65 21.40 -1.26
C HIS A 361 4.65 20.47 -1.95
N VAL A 362 4.73 20.47 -3.27
CA VAL A 362 5.67 19.61 -4.01
C VAL A 362 6.88 20.44 -4.44
N ARG A 363 8.08 19.94 -4.14
CA ARG A 363 9.34 20.49 -4.65
C ARG A 363 10.04 19.47 -5.54
N PHE A 364 10.31 19.86 -6.77
CA PHE A 364 11.10 19.06 -7.71
C PHE A 364 12.60 19.33 -7.55
N CYS A 365 13.41 18.34 -7.91
CA CYS A 365 14.85 18.48 -7.95
C CYS A 365 15.30 19.34 -9.14
N ALA A 366 16.44 20.01 -8.97
CA ALA A 366 17.15 20.63 -10.08
C ALA A 366 17.86 19.52 -10.89
N PRO A 367 17.61 19.42 -12.21
CA PRO A 367 18.32 18.47 -13.06
C PRO A 367 19.80 18.86 -13.19
N PRO A 368 20.71 17.89 -13.44
CA PRO A 368 22.15 18.11 -13.36
C PRO A 368 22.65 19.31 -14.15
N ASP A 369 22.09 19.53 -15.34
CA ASP A 369 22.41 20.64 -16.24
C ASP A 369 21.90 22.01 -15.77
N GLN A 370 20.93 22.06 -14.85
CA GLN A 370 20.39 23.30 -14.29
C GLN A 370 20.78 23.53 -12.82
N ILE A 371 21.50 22.61 -12.17
CA ILE A 371 21.89 22.74 -10.75
C ILE A 371 22.61 24.06 -10.49
N ALA A 372 23.59 24.43 -11.31
CA ALA A 372 24.36 25.66 -11.11
C ALA A 372 23.49 26.92 -11.21
N ALA A 373 22.62 26.99 -12.22
CA ALA A 373 21.69 28.10 -12.41
C ALA A 373 20.68 28.20 -11.25
N VAL A 374 20.14 27.06 -10.81
CA VAL A 374 19.23 27.00 -9.66
C VAL A 374 19.92 27.45 -8.38
N GLU A 375 21.17 27.02 -8.14
CA GLU A 375 21.93 27.43 -6.97
C GLU A 375 22.26 28.92 -6.98
N ALA A 376 22.56 29.49 -8.15
CA ALA A 376 22.75 30.93 -8.33
C ALA A 376 21.47 31.70 -8.02
N ALA A 377 20.33 31.30 -8.61
CA ALA A 377 19.03 31.91 -8.36
C ALA A 377 18.63 31.83 -6.87
N VAL A 378 18.87 30.69 -6.21
CA VAL A 378 18.65 30.54 -4.76
C VAL A 378 19.56 31.48 -3.96
N ALA A 379 20.82 31.63 -4.36
CA ALA A 379 21.76 32.49 -3.65
C ALA A 379 21.35 33.96 -3.69
N GLU A 380 20.80 34.40 -4.83
CA GLU A 380 20.30 35.75 -5.04
C GLU A 380 18.97 35.99 -4.32
N LEU A 381 17.97 35.15 -4.57
CA LEU A 381 16.60 35.30 -4.05
C LEU A 381 16.44 35.02 -2.56
N TYR A 382 17.44 34.36 -1.95
CA TYR A 382 17.53 34.12 -0.51
C TYR A 382 18.78 34.76 0.09
N SER A 383 19.26 35.85 -0.51
CA SER A 383 20.40 36.62 -0.01
C SER A 383 20.21 37.10 1.43
N ASP A 384 18.97 37.43 1.80
CA ASP A 384 18.56 37.81 3.17
C ASP A 384 18.65 36.65 4.19
N LYS A 385 18.81 35.41 3.74
CA LYS A 385 18.92 34.22 4.60
C LYS A 385 20.36 33.72 4.66
N PRO A 386 20.83 33.27 5.85
CA PRO A 386 22.11 32.60 5.96
C PRO A 386 22.11 31.31 5.12
N ARG A 387 23.24 30.96 4.51
CA ARG A 387 23.38 29.82 3.57
C ARG A 387 22.71 28.53 4.06
N ARG A 388 22.87 28.18 5.34
CA ARG A 388 22.24 26.98 5.98
C ARG A 388 20.71 26.96 6.00
N LYS A 389 20.07 28.12 5.82
CA LYS A 389 18.60 28.27 5.80
C LYS A 389 18.04 28.44 4.38
N ARG A 390 18.90 28.46 3.35
CA ARG A 390 18.46 28.52 1.95
C ARG A 390 17.94 27.14 1.52
N PRO A 391 16.87 27.09 0.69
CA PRO A 391 16.37 25.82 0.18
C PRO A 391 17.42 25.12 -0.70
N ASN A 392 17.47 23.78 -0.60
CA ASN A 392 18.34 22.95 -1.42
C ASN A 392 17.51 22.15 -2.42
N TYR A 393 17.81 22.29 -3.72
CA TYR A 393 17.14 21.62 -4.82
C TYR A 393 17.94 20.45 -5.41
N ARG A 394 19.15 20.15 -4.89
CA ARG A 394 19.88 18.92 -5.27
C ARG A 394 19.19 17.70 -4.69
N CYS A 395 18.94 16.70 -5.54
CA CYS A 395 18.56 15.36 -5.10
C CYS A 395 19.76 14.62 -4.46
N ARG A 396 19.50 13.54 -3.71
CA ARG A 396 20.58 12.63 -3.30
C ARG A 396 21.13 11.94 -4.55
N SER A 397 22.45 11.74 -4.62
CA SER A 397 23.08 10.93 -5.67
C SER A 397 22.41 9.55 -5.76
N GLY A 398 21.94 9.17 -6.95
CA GLY A 398 21.15 7.96 -7.20
C GLY A 398 19.68 8.20 -7.59
N ALA A 399 19.13 9.41 -7.37
CA ALA A 399 17.72 9.68 -7.67
C ALA A 399 17.37 9.87 -9.17
N PHE A 400 18.35 9.83 -10.08
CA PHE A 400 18.14 9.98 -11.53
C PHE A 400 18.16 8.64 -12.29
N GLU A 401 18.38 7.51 -11.62
CA GLU A 401 18.19 6.19 -12.24
C GLU A 401 16.69 5.86 -12.25
N ALA A 402 16.01 6.24 -13.33
CA ALA A 402 14.56 6.18 -13.50
C ALA A 402 13.97 4.76 -13.67
N GLY A 403 14.61 3.73 -13.11
CA GLY A 403 14.27 2.32 -13.38
C GLY A 403 13.65 1.51 -12.23
N GLN A 404 13.43 2.08 -11.04
CA GLN A 404 13.07 1.28 -9.84
C GLN A 404 11.70 1.57 -9.22
N LEU A 405 10.79 2.25 -9.92
CA LEU A 405 9.40 2.38 -9.47
C LEU A 405 8.48 1.56 -10.38
N PRO A 406 7.52 0.81 -9.81
CA PRO A 406 6.57 0.03 -10.61
C PRO A 406 5.86 0.96 -11.58
N ALA A 407 5.63 0.47 -12.80
CA ALA A 407 5.00 1.23 -13.86
C ALA A 407 3.69 1.90 -13.37
N PRO A 408 3.32 3.08 -13.89
CA PRO A 408 2.13 3.82 -13.47
C PRO A 408 0.78 3.06 -13.63
N ASP A 409 0.79 1.85 -14.19
CA ASP A 409 -0.40 1.15 -14.64
C ASP A 409 -0.62 -0.19 -13.91
N THR A 410 0.04 -0.47 -12.79
CA THR A 410 -0.31 -1.66 -11.97
C THR A 410 -1.56 -1.37 -11.13
N PRO A 411 -2.74 -1.95 -11.42
CA PRO A 411 -3.86 -1.94 -10.49
C PRO A 411 -3.48 -2.71 -9.22
N ARG A 412 -3.93 -2.25 -8.06
CA ARG A 412 -3.77 -3.00 -6.80
C ARG A 412 -5.05 -3.79 -6.51
N PHE A 413 -4.85 -5.10 -6.40
CA PHE A 413 -5.76 -6.19 -6.01
C PHE A 413 -6.57 -6.87 -7.12
N GLU A 414 -5.88 -7.63 -7.96
CA GLU A 414 -6.30 -8.98 -8.37
C GLU A 414 -5.15 -9.95 -8.08
N LEU A 415 -5.45 -11.07 -7.41
CA LEU A 415 -4.54 -12.21 -7.36
C LEU A 415 -4.78 -13.01 -8.63
N HIS A 416 -3.83 -12.99 -9.58
CA HIS A 416 -3.78 -13.96 -10.67
C HIS A 416 -2.44 -14.71 -10.68
N PRO A 417 -2.43 -15.95 -11.19
CA PRO A 417 -1.40 -16.95 -10.94
C PRO A 417 -0.20 -16.84 -11.90
N VAL A 418 0.99 -17.07 -11.34
CA VAL A 418 2.25 -17.52 -11.95
C VAL A 418 2.49 -17.15 -13.43
N ASP A 419 3.20 -16.05 -13.66
CA ASP A 419 3.82 -15.76 -14.96
C ASP A 419 5.32 -16.13 -14.97
N TYR A 420 5.72 -16.80 -16.04
CA TYR A 420 7.09 -17.24 -16.36
C TYR A 420 8.00 -16.03 -16.68
N LEU A 421 9.23 -16.05 -16.15
CA LEU A 421 10.29 -15.07 -16.47
C LEU A 421 11.08 -15.49 -17.73
N ASP A 422 11.46 -14.52 -18.55
CA ASP A 422 12.23 -14.69 -19.79
C ASP A 422 13.72 -15.06 -19.58
N ALA A 423 14.39 -15.42 -20.68
CA ALA A 423 15.76 -15.94 -20.69
C ALA A 423 16.83 -14.89 -20.36
N GLU A 424 16.55 -13.61 -20.56
CA GLU A 424 17.47 -12.51 -20.23
C GLU A 424 17.45 -12.23 -18.72
N SER A 425 16.27 -12.34 -18.09
CA SER A 425 16.10 -12.34 -16.63
C SER A 425 16.82 -13.51 -15.92
N GLN A 426 16.98 -14.65 -16.60
CA GLN A 426 17.74 -15.80 -16.08
C GLN A 426 19.26 -15.59 -16.18
N ALA A 427 19.74 -14.87 -17.19
CA ALA A 427 21.15 -14.54 -17.37
C ALA A 427 21.60 -13.37 -16.47
N GLU A 428 20.74 -12.36 -16.23
CA GLU A 428 21.05 -11.24 -15.32
C GLU A 428 20.92 -11.63 -13.83
N ALA A 429 20.01 -12.54 -13.46
CA ALA A 429 19.94 -13.08 -12.10
C ALA A 429 21.20 -13.88 -11.71
N ALA A 430 21.89 -14.48 -12.69
CA ALA A 430 23.15 -15.20 -12.48
C ALA A 430 24.33 -14.27 -12.16
N ALA A 431 24.24 -12.97 -12.45
CA ALA A 431 25.28 -11.98 -12.12
C ALA A 431 25.03 -11.25 -10.78
N GLN A 432 23.85 -11.38 -10.15
CA GLN A 432 23.42 -10.51 -9.04
C GLN A 432 22.91 -11.20 -7.76
N GLY A 433 22.81 -12.54 -7.72
CA GLY A 433 22.32 -13.28 -6.55
C GLY A 433 22.31 -14.80 -6.77
N ILE A 434 21.45 -15.53 -6.06
CA ILE A 434 21.14 -16.93 -6.42
C ILE A 434 20.17 -16.95 -7.59
N THR A 435 20.39 -17.84 -8.56
CA THR A 435 19.54 -17.96 -9.76
C THR A 435 18.10 -18.33 -9.39
N LEU A 436 17.15 -18.12 -10.31
CA LEU A 436 15.75 -18.52 -10.09
C LEU A 436 15.61 -20.02 -9.73
N VAL A 437 16.41 -20.87 -10.37
CA VAL A 437 16.49 -22.31 -10.08
C VAL A 437 17.00 -22.55 -8.66
N GLN A 438 18.07 -21.86 -8.26
CA GLN A 438 18.60 -21.93 -6.90
C GLN A 438 17.62 -21.39 -5.84
N ARG A 439 16.84 -20.35 -6.17
CA ARG A 439 15.75 -19.87 -5.32
C ARG A 439 14.67 -20.93 -5.14
N GLY A 440 14.32 -21.65 -6.20
CA GLY A 440 13.42 -22.81 -6.14
C GLY A 440 13.93 -23.91 -5.20
N PHE A 441 15.21 -24.26 -5.30
CA PHE A 441 15.84 -25.23 -4.39
C PHE A 441 15.87 -24.75 -2.93
N ALA A 442 16.23 -23.49 -2.70
CA ALA A 442 16.20 -22.90 -1.37
C ALA A 442 14.77 -22.91 -0.79
N TYR A 443 13.75 -22.49 -1.53
CA TYR A 443 12.36 -22.51 -1.08
C TYR A 443 11.87 -23.93 -0.75
N ALA A 444 12.17 -24.91 -1.62
CA ALA A 444 11.80 -26.31 -1.39
C ALA A 444 12.47 -26.87 -0.12
N ALA A 445 13.76 -26.56 0.09
CA ALA A 445 14.50 -26.98 1.27
C ALA A 445 14.02 -26.28 2.55
N ILE A 446 13.76 -24.97 2.50
CA ILE A 446 13.18 -24.20 3.61
C ILE A 446 11.80 -24.79 3.99
N GLY A 447 10.95 -25.05 3.01
CA GLY A 447 9.63 -25.66 3.22
C GLY A 447 9.71 -27.07 3.81
N LEU A 448 10.63 -27.90 3.32
CA LEU A 448 10.85 -29.26 3.81
C LEU A 448 11.47 -29.29 5.22
N ALA A 449 12.44 -28.43 5.50
CA ALA A 449 13.02 -28.27 6.83
C ALA A 449 11.96 -27.78 7.83
N TYR A 450 11.12 -26.82 7.42
CA TYR A 450 10.00 -26.35 8.22
C TYR A 450 8.98 -27.48 8.48
N ALA A 451 8.63 -28.27 7.47
CA ALA A 451 7.75 -29.44 7.63
C ALA A 451 8.34 -30.49 8.59
N ARG A 452 9.67 -30.65 8.63
CA ARG A 452 10.39 -31.53 9.55
C ARG A 452 10.59 -30.97 10.96
N GLY A 453 10.06 -29.78 11.26
CA GLY A 453 10.11 -29.18 12.59
C GLY A 453 11.29 -28.23 12.83
N VAL A 454 12.09 -27.89 11.82
CA VAL A 454 13.13 -26.85 11.95
C VAL A 454 12.44 -25.50 12.14
N ARG A 455 12.87 -24.74 13.14
CA ARG A 455 12.32 -23.44 13.51
C ARG A 455 13.45 -22.44 13.72
N GLY A 456 13.10 -21.17 13.56
CA GLY A 456 14.02 -20.05 13.72
C GLY A 456 14.63 -19.66 12.38
N LYS A 457 14.67 -18.35 12.16
CA LYS A 457 15.13 -17.71 10.92
C LYS A 457 16.51 -18.20 10.48
N ASP A 458 17.48 -18.18 11.39
CA ASP A 458 18.86 -18.50 11.02
C ASP A 458 19.02 -19.98 10.65
N ARG A 459 18.36 -20.90 11.36
CA ARG A 459 18.38 -22.33 11.03
C ARG A 459 17.70 -22.65 9.69
N LEU A 460 16.59 -21.98 9.39
CA LEU A 460 15.93 -22.12 8.08
C LEU A 460 16.77 -21.49 6.96
N THR A 461 17.49 -20.41 7.26
CA THR A 461 18.43 -19.79 6.31
C THR A 461 19.58 -20.75 6.01
N ASP A 462 20.06 -21.46 7.03
CA ASP A 462 21.13 -22.45 6.90
C ASP A 462 20.69 -23.66 6.04
N GLU A 463 19.48 -24.16 6.24
CA GLU A 463 18.89 -25.24 5.43
C GLU A 463 18.71 -24.82 3.96
N GLY A 464 18.20 -23.61 3.72
CA GLY A 464 18.11 -23.03 2.38
C GLY A 464 19.48 -22.83 1.73
N TRP A 465 20.49 -22.43 2.51
CA TRP A 465 21.87 -22.27 2.06
C TRP A 465 22.50 -23.59 1.64
N GLN A 466 22.37 -24.62 2.47
CA GLN A 466 22.98 -25.94 2.25
C GLN A 466 22.36 -26.67 1.06
N ALA A 467 21.09 -26.38 0.75
CA ALA A 467 20.44 -26.88 -0.46
C ALA A 467 20.94 -26.22 -1.76
N VAL A 468 21.33 -24.94 -1.70
CA VAL A 468 21.87 -24.21 -2.87
C VAL A 468 23.36 -24.48 -3.07
N TYR A 469 24.10 -24.68 -1.97
CA TYR A 469 25.55 -24.89 -1.98
C TYR A 469 25.94 -26.09 -1.10
N PRO A 470 25.71 -27.33 -1.57
CA PRO A 470 25.93 -28.54 -0.77
C PRO A 470 27.40 -28.76 -0.37
N ASP A 471 28.34 -28.28 -1.19
CA ASP A 471 29.79 -28.42 -0.95
C ASP A 471 30.40 -27.22 -0.22
N ALA A 472 29.59 -26.20 0.15
CA ALA A 472 30.12 -25.05 0.86
C ALA A 472 30.44 -25.42 2.33
N PRO A 473 31.62 -25.06 2.86
CA PRO A 473 31.99 -25.38 4.23
C PRO A 473 31.01 -24.74 5.21
N PHE A 474 30.49 -25.54 6.14
CA PHE A 474 29.47 -25.16 7.12
C PHE A 474 29.90 -25.56 8.56
N PRO A 475 29.62 -24.75 9.60
CA PRO A 475 28.88 -23.48 9.58
C PRO A 475 29.72 -22.29 9.11
N LEU A 476 29.08 -21.36 8.39
CA LEU A 476 29.62 -20.04 7.99
C LEU A 476 29.79 -19.09 9.21
N ARG A 477 30.30 -19.58 10.34
CA ARG A 477 30.39 -18.83 11.60
C ARG A 477 31.58 -17.89 11.68
N SER A 478 32.60 -18.02 10.82
CA SER A 478 33.64 -16.99 10.66
C SER A 478 33.27 -16.07 9.49
N TRP A 479 32.60 -14.97 9.81
CA TRP A 479 32.26 -13.89 8.88
C TRP A 479 33.45 -13.28 8.11
N HIS A 480 34.68 -13.66 8.45
CA HIS A 480 35.90 -13.05 7.93
C HIS A 480 36.40 -13.63 6.60
N ASP A 481 35.99 -14.84 6.20
CA ASP A 481 36.59 -15.50 5.02
C ASP A 481 35.69 -15.49 3.77
N ALA A 482 34.42 -15.10 3.90
CA ALA A 482 33.46 -15.05 2.79
C ALA A 482 33.23 -13.61 2.28
N PHE A 483 34.20 -13.03 1.57
CA PHE A 483 33.98 -11.79 0.82
C PHE A 483 33.33 -12.08 -0.55
N GLY A 484 32.25 -11.36 -0.88
CA GLY A 484 31.67 -11.32 -2.23
C GLY A 484 30.29 -11.99 -2.39
N GLU A 485 30.11 -12.69 -3.51
CA GLU A 485 28.84 -13.27 -4.00
C GLU A 485 28.16 -14.21 -3.00
N LYS A 486 28.94 -15.04 -2.28
CA LYS A 486 28.39 -15.99 -1.29
C LYS A 486 27.69 -15.30 -0.12
N ARG A 487 28.19 -14.14 0.34
CA ARG A 487 27.52 -13.35 1.39
C ARG A 487 26.19 -12.76 0.89
N ARG A 488 26.12 -12.37 -0.39
CA ARG A 488 24.90 -11.84 -1.00
C ARG A 488 23.86 -12.92 -1.20
N ALA A 489 24.26 -14.08 -1.71
CA ALA A 489 23.43 -15.27 -1.81
C ALA A 489 22.83 -15.68 -0.44
N TRP A 490 23.61 -15.61 0.63
CA TRP A 490 23.12 -15.92 1.98
C TRP A 490 22.08 -14.90 2.47
N LEU A 491 22.29 -13.60 2.20
CA LEU A 491 21.32 -12.56 2.53
C LEU A 491 20.03 -12.68 1.72
N ASP A 492 20.12 -13.11 0.45
CA ASP A 492 18.96 -13.36 -0.41
C ASP A 492 18.12 -14.52 0.13
N ILE A 493 18.75 -15.64 0.46
CA ILE A 493 18.11 -16.80 1.12
C ILE A 493 17.49 -16.38 2.46
N ARG A 494 18.17 -15.52 3.23
CA ARG A 494 17.64 -15.00 4.50
C ARG A 494 16.37 -14.16 4.30
N SER A 495 16.34 -13.32 3.27
CA SER A 495 15.16 -12.54 2.89
C SER A 495 14.02 -13.45 2.41
N MET A 496 14.33 -14.53 1.71
CA MET A 496 13.34 -15.55 1.31
C MET A 496 12.76 -16.27 2.51
N VAL A 497 13.56 -16.58 3.53
CA VAL A 497 13.05 -17.13 4.81
C VAL A 497 12.13 -16.15 5.51
N GLU A 498 12.44 -14.85 5.51
CA GLU A 498 11.53 -13.83 6.06
C GLU A 498 10.20 -13.80 5.31
N GLY A 499 10.23 -13.73 3.98
CA GLY A 499 9.02 -13.76 3.15
C GLY A 499 8.26 -15.08 3.25
N PHE A 500 8.95 -16.22 3.40
CA PHE A 500 8.35 -17.53 3.63
C PHE A 500 7.64 -17.58 4.97
N LEU A 501 8.28 -17.11 6.05
CA LEU A 501 7.69 -17.04 7.38
C LEU A 501 6.50 -16.06 7.43
N ASP A 502 6.59 -14.93 6.71
CA ASP A 502 5.49 -13.98 6.56
C ASP A 502 4.33 -14.58 5.73
N GLY A 503 4.63 -15.29 4.64
CA GLY A 503 3.68 -15.79 3.66
C GLY A 503 2.98 -17.10 4.04
N ILE A 504 3.65 -18.03 4.73
CA ILE A 504 2.98 -19.19 5.32
C ILE A 504 2.14 -18.82 6.54
N GLY A 505 2.12 -17.52 6.90
CA GLY A 505 1.61 -17.04 8.16
C GLY A 505 2.24 -17.86 9.27
N THR A 506 3.48 -17.57 9.68
CA THR A 506 3.89 -17.95 11.04
C THR A 506 2.79 -17.45 11.97
N GLY A 507 1.99 -18.41 12.45
CA GLY A 507 0.54 -18.23 12.56
C GLY A 507 0.09 -16.89 13.12
N ALA A 508 -1.07 -16.46 12.64
CA ALA A 508 -2.13 -16.26 13.61
C ALA A 508 -2.31 -17.60 14.36
N ARG A 509 -1.40 -17.90 15.30
CA ARG A 509 -1.81 -18.57 16.51
C ARG A 509 -3.04 -17.78 16.92
N PRO A 510 -4.19 -18.44 17.13
CA PRO A 510 -5.36 -17.73 17.62
C PRO A 510 -4.86 -16.87 18.78
N PRO A 511 -5.19 -15.56 18.77
CA PRO A 511 -4.64 -14.63 19.74
C PRO A 511 -4.80 -15.25 21.12
N PRO A 512 -3.81 -15.10 22.03
CA PRO A 512 -3.86 -15.78 23.31
C PRO A 512 -5.23 -15.54 23.95
N LYS A 513 -5.94 -16.63 24.24
CA LYS A 513 -7.29 -16.52 24.79
C LYS A 513 -7.17 -15.88 26.16
N ALA A 514 -8.00 -14.87 26.42
CA ALA A 514 -8.13 -14.37 27.78
C ALA A 514 -8.59 -15.52 28.69
N PRO A 515 -8.06 -15.62 29.92
CA PRO A 515 -8.48 -16.66 30.84
C PRO A 515 -9.97 -16.47 31.18
N ALA A 516 -10.75 -17.56 31.14
CA ALA A 516 -12.18 -17.54 31.46
C ALA A 516 -12.44 -17.10 32.91
N THR A 517 -11.53 -17.44 33.82
CA THR A 517 -11.50 -16.99 35.21
C THR A 517 -10.10 -16.54 35.57
N CYS A 518 -9.98 -15.41 36.28
CA CYS A 518 -8.68 -14.91 36.70
C CYS A 518 -8.30 -15.50 38.06
N VAL A 519 -7.18 -16.21 38.10
CA VAL A 519 -6.54 -16.67 39.34
C VAL A 519 -5.39 -15.71 39.67
N ASN A 520 -5.36 -15.23 40.91
CA ASN A 520 -4.31 -14.33 41.34
C ASN A 520 -2.99 -15.11 41.52
N ALA A 521 -2.04 -14.87 40.62
CA ALA A 521 -0.71 -15.46 40.63
C ALA A 521 0.22 -14.86 41.72
N GLY A 522 -0.12 -13.67 42.22
CA GLY A 522 0.58 -13.02 43.32
C GLY A 522 2.02 -12.58 43.01
N ARG A 523 2.72 -12.18 44.07
CA ARG A 523 4.06 -11.56 43.99
C ARG A 523 5.16 -12.54 43.55
N ALA A 524 5.12 -13.78 44.01
CA ALA A 524 6.17 -14.75 43.73
C ALA A 524 6.27 -15.06 42.22
N GLU A 525 5.12 -15.29 41.58
CA GLU A 525 5.06 -15.56 40.15
C GLU A 525 5.42 -14.32 39.32
N LEU A 526 4.94 -13.13 39.72
CA LEU A 526 5.37 -11.87 39.13
C LEU A 526 6.90 -11.75 39.11
N ARG A 527 7.56 -11.99 40.25
CA ARG A 527 9.01 -11.89 40.38
C ARG A 527 9.71 -12.91 39.49
N ARG A 528 9.22 -14.15 39.45
CA ARG A 528 9.76 -15.21 38.58
C ARG A 528 9.71 -14.80 37.11
N LEU A 529 8.53 -14.41 36.62
CA LEU A 529 8.32 -14.02 35.23
C LEU A 529 9.09 -12.75 34.85
N ALA A 530 9.13 -11.74 35.72
CA ALA A 530 9.86 -10.51 35.45
C ALA A 530 11.38 -10.73 35.39
N SER A 531 11.91 -11.62 36.24
CA SER A 531 13.32 -12.03 36.21
C SER A 531 13.64 -12.83 34.94
N ALA A 532 12.75 -13.75 34.55
CA ALA A 532 12.88 -14.48 33.29
C ALA A 532 12.85 -13.54 32.09
N ALA A 533 11.99 -12.52 32.10
CA ALA A 533 11.92 -11.53 31.04
C ALA A 533 13.19 -10.69 30.93
N GLU A 534 13.75 -10.27 32.06
CA GLU A 534 15.03 -9.55 32.10
C GLU A 534 16.19 -10.42 31.59
N ALA A 535 16.23 -11.70 31.98
CA ALA A 535 17.20 -12.67 31.45
C ALA A 535 17.04 -12.89 29.94
N ALA A 536 15.81 -12.83 29.42
CA ALA A 536 15.47 -12.88 28.00
C ALA A 536 15.74 -11.57 27.24
N GLY A 537 16.29 -10.54 27.89
CA GLY A 537 16.69 -9.29 27.25
C GLY A 537 15.70 -8.13 27.43
N ALA A 538 14.68 -8.24 28.28
CA ALA A 538 13.94 -7.07 28.75
C ALA A 538 14.88 -6.05 29.42
N PRO A 539 14.48 -4.77 29.56
CA PRO A 539 15.41 -3.72 29.93
C PRO A 539 16.16 -3.98 31.25
N THR A 540 17.43 -3.62 31.36
CA THR A 540 18.19 -3.83 32.62
C THR A 540 17.51 -3.12 33.80
N GLY A 541 17.26 -3.83 34.90
CA GLY A 541 16.48 -3.40 36.06
C GLY A 541 14.97 -3.65 35.94
N PHE A 542 14.52 -4.31 34.86
CA PHE A 542 13.10 -4.54 34.60
C PHE A 542 12.40 -5.36 35.68
N ALA A 543 13.03 -6.39 36.24
CA ALA A 543 12.39 -7.23 37.25
C ALA A 543 11.99 -6.43 38.50
N ILE A 544 12.92 -5.61 39.01
CA ILE A 544 12.70 -4.71 40.15
C ILE A 544 11.63 -3.65 39.80
N PHE A 545 11.73 -3.05 38.61
CA PHE A 545 10.76 -2.06 38.14
C PHE A 545 9.35 -2.64 38.10
N ALA A 546 9.17 -3.82 37.49
CA ALA A 546 7.88 -4.47 37.35
C ALA A 546 7.29 -4.81 38.72
N GLU A 547 8.10 -5.36 39.64
CA GLU A 547 7.63 -5.67 40.99
C GLU A 547 7.16 -4.44 41.76
N ALA A 548 7.92 -3.34 41.70
CA ALA A 548 7.57 -2.07 42.35
C ALA A 548 6.33 -1.44 41.71
N ALA A 549 6.23 -1.43 40.38
CA ALA A 549 5.07 -0.91 39.66
C ALA A 549 3.80 -1.70 40.00
N ALA A 550 3.87 -3.04 40.01
CA ALA A 550 2.72 -3.88 40.31
C ALA A 550 2.23 -3.72 41.77
N TRP A 551 3.15 -3.45 42.70
CA TRP A 551 2.75 -3.12 44.06
C TRP A 551 1.94 -1.82 44.11
N THR A 552 2.38 -0.80 43.38
CA THR A 552 1.70 0.50 43.36
C THR A 552 0.33 0.41 42.68
N GLU A 553 0.22 -0.32 41.58
CA GLU A 553 -0.99 -0.35 40.75
C GLU A 553 -2.04 -1.34 41.25
N SER A 554 -1.62 -2.52 41.75
CA SER A 554 -2.58 -3.58 42.09
C SER A 554 -2.27 -4.36 43.36
N ARG A 555 -1.24 -3.97 44.13
CA ARG A 555 -0.75 -4.75 45.28
C ARG A 555 -0.38 -6.20 44.87
N TRP A 556 0.24 -6.35 43.70
CA TRP A 556 0.62 -7.64 43.09
C TRP A 556 -0.55 -8.57 42.74
N ASN A 557 -1.76 -8.03 42.61
CA ASN A 557 -2.92 -8.79 42.15
C ASN A 557 -3.07 -8.66 40.62
N ASN A 558 -2.86 -9.73 39.85
CA ASN A 558 -3.09 -9.68 38.39
C ASN A 558 -4.57 -9.72 38.02
N CYS A 559 -5.46 -9.97 38.98
CA CYS A 559 -6.91 -9.94 38.78
C CYS A 559 -7.55 -8.62 39.20
N ALA A 560 -6.75 -7.64 39.63
CA ALA A 560 -7.28 -6.32 39.97
C ALA A 560 -7.93 -5.67 38.74
N VAL A 561 -9.07 -5.05 38.99
CA VAL A 561 -9.83 -4.26 38.01
C VAL A 561 -10.23 -2.95 38.69
N ASN A 562 -10.04 -1.84 37.99
CA ASN A 562 -10.62 -0.55 38.33
C ASN A 562 -11.52 -0.13 37.17
N ASP A 563 -12.81 -0.42 37.36
CA ASP A 563 -13.93 -0.20 36.46
C ASP A 563 -14.77 1.01 36.88
N SER A 564 -14.22 1.90 37.70
CA SER A 564 -14.90 3.15 38.04
C SER A 564 -15.33 3.88 36.76
N PRO A 565 -16.49 4.57 36.74
CA PRO A 565 -16.98 5.22 35.53
C PRO A 565 -15.95 6.12 34.84
N SER A 566 -15.11 6.80 35.63
CA SER A 566 -14.04 7.64 35.12
C SER A 566 -12.92 6.85 34.41
N GLU A 567 -12.57 5.66 34.90
CA GLU A 567 -11.55 4.82 34.27
C GLU A 567 -12.09 4.04 33.08
N ALA A 568 -13.32 3.52 33.17
CA ALA A 568 -14.02 2.93 32.05
C ALA A 568 -14.08 3.90 30.85
N ALA A 569 -14.48 5.16 31.10
CA ALA A 569 -14.51 6.19 30.08
C ALA A 569 -13.10 6.56 29.56
N ALA A 570 -12.06 6.48 30.39
CA ALA A 570 -10.69 6.70 29.95
C ALA A 570 -10.18 5.57 29.05
N ALA A 571 -10.47 4.32 29.40
CA ALA A 571 -10.14 3.15 28.60
C ALA A 571 -10.84 3.19 27.23
N LEU A 572 -12.12 3.55 27.20
CA LEU A 572 -12.88 3.71 25.96
C LEU A 572 -12.28 4.80 25.05
N ARG A 573 -11.98 5.99 25.58
CA ARG A 573 -11.31 7.06 24.80
C ARG A 573 -9.97 6.62 24.21
N LEU A 574 -9.20 5.82 24.95
CA LEU A 574 -7.94 5.28 24.44
C LEU A 574 -8.16 4.27 23.32
N PHE A 575 -9.16 3.40 23.46
CA PHE A 575 -9.55 2.45 22.42
C PHE A 575 -10.02 3.16 21.14
N GLU A 576 -10.96 4.09 21.24
CA GLU A 576 -11.43 4.88 20.10
C GLU A 576 -10.29 5.63 19.41
N GLY A 577 -9.42 6.26 20.19
CA GLY A 577 -8.23 6.93 19.68
C GLY A 577 -7.25 5.97 18.99
N ALA A 578 -7.09 4.75 19.50
CA ALA A 578 -6.24 3.72 18.89
C ALA A 578 -6.86 3.16 17.61
N LYS A 579 -8.16 2.89 17.60
CA LYS A 579 -8.94 2.48 16.42
C LYS A 579 -8.87 3.53 15.32
N GLY A 580 -9.05 4.81 15.64
CA GLY A 580 -8.90 5.92 14.69
C GLY A 580 -7.49 6.08 14.11
N ARG A 581 -6.47 5.50 14.75
CA ARG A 581 -5.09 5.41 14.23
C ARG A 581 -4.82 4.11 13.46
N GLY A 582 -5.80 3.23 13.28
CA GLY A 582 -5.66 1.94 12.59
C GLY A 582 -4.84 0.91 13.37
N TRP A 583 -4.80 0.99 14.71
CA TRP A 583 -4.02 0.04 15.51
C TRP A 583 -4.72 -1.29 15.72
N PHE A 584 -6.04 -1.33 15.64
CA PHE A 584 -6.86 -2.53 15.83
C PHE A 584 -7.73 -2.79 14.59
N PRO A 585 -7.15 -3.01 13.40
CA PRO A 585 -7.92 -3.17 12.17
C PRO A 585 -8.77 -4.45 12.18
N ASP A 586 -8.22 -5.53 12.73
CA ASP A 586 -8.82 -6.87 12.67
C ASP A 586 -9.18 -7.42 14.07
N ASN A 587 -9.19 -6.56 15.10
CA ASN A 587 -9.57 -7.00 16.44
C ASN A 587 -11.10 -7.21 16.49
N PRO A 588 -11.58 -8.41 16.84
CA PRO A 588 -13.01 -8.73 16.80
C PRO A 588 -13.80 -8.11 17.96
N TYR A 589 -13.13 -7.51 18.96
CA TYR A 589 -13.74 -6.96 20.15
C TYR A 589 -13.98 -5.45 20.04
N GLY A 590 -15.10 -4.99 20.58
CA GLY A 590 -15.62 -3.63 20.42
C GLY A 590 -15.38 -2.72 21.61
N ALA A 591 -16.09 -1.59 21.59
CA ALA A 591 -16.04 -0.58 22.64
C ALA A 591 -16.44 -1.12 24.02
N GLU A 592 -17.36 -2.08 24.05
CA GLU A 592 -17.89 -2.67 25.29
C GLU A 592 -16.78 -3.42 26.05
N GLU A 593 -16.04 -4.29 25.38
CA GLU A 593 -14.98 -5.08 26.01
C GLU A 593 -13.76 -4.23 26.39
N PHE A 594 -13.45 -3.20 25.58
CA PHE A 594 -12.35 -2.29 25.87
C PHE A 594 -12.68 -1.23 26.94
N GLY A 595 -13.97 -1.05 27.24
CA GLY A 595 -14.48 -0.07 28.21
C GLY A 595 -14.40 -0.49 29.68
N ILE A 596 -13.81 -1.64 30.02
CA ILE A 596 -13.77 -2.17 31.40
C ILE A 596 -12.93 -1.31 32.36
N GLY A 597 -12.00 -0.50 31.85
CA GLY A 597 -11.08 0.32 32.66
C GLY A 597 -9.66 -0.25 32.73
N SER A 598 -8.98 -0.03 33.86
CA SER A 598 -7.61 -0.51 34.07
C SER A 598 -7.59 -1.87 34.78
N MET A 599 -6.69 -2.75 34.38
CA MET A 599 -6.67 -4.15 34.82
C MET A 599 -5.24 -4.68 35.02
N GLY A 600 -5.13 -5.84 35.66
CA GLY A 600 -3.87 -6.59 35.73
C GLY A 600 -2.91 -6.10 36.81
N TRP A 601 -1.70 -6.66 36.81
CA TRP A 601 -0.66 -6.24 37.75
C TRP A 601 -0.34 -4.75 37.66
N PHE A 602 -0.40 -4.19 36.46
CA PHE A 602 0.15 -2.87 36.16
C PHE A 602 -0.91 -1.78 35.96
N GLY A 603 -2.19 -2.06 36.28
CA GLY A 603 -3.27 -1.10 36.04
C GLY A 603 -3.36 -0.70 34.56
N GLY A 604 -3.11 -1.65 33.66
CA GLY A 604 -3.05 -1.40 32.23
C GLY A 604 -4.46 -1.35 31.61
N MET A 605 -4.71 -0.38 30.74
CA MET A 605 -5.90 -0.38 29.89
C MET A 605 -5.67 -1.26 28.67
N GLY A 606 -6.68 -2.04 28.27
CA GLY A 606 -6.60 -3.00 27.16
C GLY A 606 -5.94 -2.41 25.90
N ALA A 607 -6.45 -1.28 25.42
CA ALA A 607 -5.94 -0.62 24.21
C ALA A 607 -4.48 -0.16 24.30
N THR A 608 -3.97 0.14 25.50
CA THR A 608 -2.57 0.59 25.70
C THR A 608 -1.60 -0.57 25.79
N MET A 609 -2.07 -1.70 26.32
CA MET A 609 -1.23 -2.87 26.59
C MET A 609 -1.19 -3.83 25.40
N LEU A 610 -2.32 -4.07 24.73
CA LEU A 610 -2.41 -4.99 23.58
C LEU A 610 -1.56 -4.57 22.37
N ILE A 611 -1.21 -3.29 22.25
CA ILE A 611 -0.30 -2.77 21.20
C ILE A 611 1.18 -3.12 21.43
N ALA A 612 1.48 -4.04 22.34
CA ALA A 612 2.85 -4.48 22.57
C ALA A 612 3.42 -5.10 21.27
N GLY A 613 4.51 -4.56 20.74
CA GLY A 613 5.03 -4.93 19.41
C GLY A 613 4.37 -4.20 18.23
N GLY A 614 3.50 -3.21 18.48
CA GLY A 614 2.83 -2.41 17.45
C GLY A 614 1.61 -3.09 16.83
N ASN A 615 1.26 -2.69 15.61
CA ASN A 615 0.10 -3.23 14.86
C ASN A 615 0.31 -4.66 14.34
N ARG A 616 1.50 -5.22 14.54
CA ARG A 616 1.83 -6.63 14.28
C ARG A 616 2.24 -7.37 15.55
N GLY A 617 1.86 -6.81 16.71
CA GLY A 617 2.19 -7.36 18.00
C GLY A 617 1.44 -8.66 18.32
N PRO A 618 1.97 -9.53 19.20
CA PRO A 618 1.36 -10.81 19.56
C PRO A 618 -0.05 -10.72 20.15
N PHE A 619 -0.46 -9.55 20.62
CA PHE A 619 -1.71 -9.36 21.35
C PHE A 619 -2.71 -8.45 20.64
N ILE A 620 -2.40 -7.98 19.42
CA ILE A 620 -3.18 -6.91 18.80
C ILE A 620 -4.64 -7.31 18.54
N ASN A 621 -4.90 -8.59 18.27
CA ASN A 621 -6.24 -9.14 18.05
C ASN A 621 -6.81 -9.89 19.27
N ALA A 622 -6.15 -9.81 20.43
CA ALA A 622 -6.60 -10.49 21.64
C ALA A 622 -7.71 -9.73 22.36
N HIS A 623 -8.43 -10.45 23.24
CA HIS A 623 -9.42 -9.86 24.12
C HIS A 623 -8.73 -8.94 25.15
N PRO A 624 -9.27 -7.74 25.47
CA PRO A 624 -8.63 -6.77 26.37
C PRO A 624 -8.37 -7.29 27.79
N GLN A 625 -9.14 -8.28 28.24
CA GLN A 625 -8.88 -8.95 29.53
C GLN A 625 -7.60 -9.80 29.54
N LEU A 626 -6.94 -10.05 28.40
CA LEU A 626 -5.62 -10.68 28.35
C LEU A 626 -4.57 -9.88 29.16
N VAL A 627 -4.82 -8.59 29.45
CA VAL A 627 -3.96 -7.80 30.34
C VAL A 627 -3.85 -8.38 31.76
N LYS A 628 -4.75 -9.29 32.17
CA LYS A 628 -4.70 -10.00 33.46
C LYS A 628 -3.87 -11.29 33.43
N ASP A 629 -3.51 -11.75 32.25
CA ASP A 629 -2.75 -12.98 32.06
C ASP A 629 -1.26 -12.75 32.46
N PRO A 630 -0.71 -13.52 33.43
CA PRO A 630 0.62 -13.26 33.99
C PRO A 630 1.74 -13.06 32.96
N VAL A 631 1.87 -13.97 31.98
CA VAL A 631 2.93 -13.85 30.96
C VAL A 631 2.67 -12.68 30.03
N ALA A 632 1.44 -12.53 29.52
CA ALA A 632 1.11 -11.45 28.60
C ALA A 632 1.32 -10.07 29.26
N SER A 633 0.90 -9.89 30.52
CA SER A 633 1.13 -8.64 31.26
C SER A 633 2.60 -8.25 31.32
N ILE A 634 3.51 -9.23 31.52
CA ILE A 634 4.95 -9.02 31.62
C ILE A 634 5.55 -8.60 30.28
N VAL A 635 5.15 -9.26 29.20
CA VAL A 635 5.57 -8.88 27.85
C VAL A 635 5.09 -7.47 27.51
N MET A 636 3.83 -7.15 27.82
CA MET A 636 3.23 -5.86 27.52
C MET A 636 3.93 -4.71 28.26
N ILE A 637 4.26 -4.88 29.54
CA ILE A 637 4.94 -3.83 30.31
C ILE A 637 6.43 -3.70 29.91
N ALA A 638 7.10 -4.79 29.54
CA ALA A 638 8.45 -4.74 28.97
C ALA A 638 8.48 -3.97 27.65
N ASP A 639 7.56 -4.29 26.73
CA ASP A 639 7.43 -3.57 25.46
C ASP A 639 7.06 -2.10 25.67
N PHE A 640 6.16 -1.80 26.61
CA PHE A 640 5.84 -0.43 27.00
C PHE A 640 7.10 0.35 27.42
N ALA A 641 7.92 -0.22 28.30
CA ALA A 641 9.15 0.41 28.76
C ALA A 641 10.11 0.70 27.58
N VAL A 642 10.22 -0.24 26.65
CA VAL A 642 11.06 -0.08 25.44
C VAL A 642 10.51 1.00 24.51
N ARG A 643 9.21 0.97 24.20
CA ARG A 643 8.57 1.98 23.34
C ARG A 643 8.67 3.38 23.91
N VAL A 644 8.45 3.52 25.21
CA VAL A 644 8.58 4.80 25.89
C VAL A 644 10.02 5.29 25.84
N THR A 645 10.99 4.40 26.09
CA THR A 645 12.42 4.73 26.03
C THR A 645 12.89 5.14 24.62
N ARG A 646 12.39 4.47 23.57
CA ARG A 646 12.72 4.81 22.18
C ARG A 646 12.10 6.13 21.74
N LYS A 647 10.85 6.39 22.13
CA LYS A 647 10.05 7.51 21.60
C LYS A 647 10.24 8.81 22.39
N TYR A 648 10.36 8.70 23.71
CA TYR A 648 10.51 9.83 24.60
C TYR A 648 11.91 9.74 25.19
N LYS A 649 12.66 10.85 25.26
CA LYS A 649 14.05 10.91 25.73
C LYS A 649 14.15 10.53 27.22
N VAL A 650 13.88 9.26 27.53
CA VAL A 650 13.91 8.66 28.86
C VAL A 650 15.33 8.71 29.35
N ARG A 651 15.51 9.34 30.51
CA ARG A 651 16.83 9.43 31.14
C ARG A 651 17.02 8.26 32.11
N HIS A 652 15.97 7.92 32.86
CA HIS A 652 16.04 7.00 33.99
C HIS A 652 14.77 6.17 34.16
N MET A 653 14.82 5.12 35.00
CA MET A 653 13.67 4.26 35.34
C MET A 653 12.43 5.04 35.81
N LEU A 654 12.64 6.13 36.54
CA LEU A 654 11.55 7.01 36.97
C LEU A 654 10.76 7.61 35.80
N ASP A 655 11.40 7.91 34.67
CA ASP A 655 10.70 8.43 33.48
C ASP A 655 9.79 7.36 32.86
N ILE A 656 10.16 6.07 32.89
CA ILE A 656 9.28 4.97 32.45
C ILE A 656 8.05 4.91 33.35
N ARG A 657 8.26 4.95 34.67
CA ARG A 657 7.16 4.96 35.65
C ARG A 657 6.22 6.15 35.48
N ARG A 658 6.77 7.34 35.25
CA ARG A 658 6.01 8.56 34.92
C ARG A 658 5.22 8.41 33.63
N GLY A 659 5.81 7.75 32.63
CA GLY A 659 5.15 7.38 31.39
C GLY A 659 3.88 6.57 31.62
N MET A 660 3.90 5.60 32.55
CA MET A 660 2.69 4.83 32.92
C MET A 660 1.60 5.72 33.51
N ALA A 661 1.95 6.68 34.38
CA ALA A 661 1.01 7.63 34.94
C ALA A 661 0.54 8.71 33.93
N GLY A 662 1.25 8.84 32.81
CA GLY A 662 0.92 9.68 31.67
C GLY A 662 2.16 10.19 30.95
N LEU A 663 2.23 10.00 29.61
CA LEU A 663 3.39 10.35 28.78
C LEU A 663 3.83 11.83 28.88
N ARG A 664 2.91 12.74 29.22
CA ARG A 664 3.22 14.17 29.46
C ARG A 664 4.10 14.41 30.69
N LEU A 665 4.26 13.42 31.57
CA LEU A 665 5.05 13.48 32.79
C LEU A 665 6.50 13.04 32.58
N ILE A 666 6.91 12.75 31.34
CA ILE A 666 8.29 12.37 31.01
C ILE A 666 9.14 13.62 30.78
N GLY A 667 10.38 13.62 31.28
CA GLY A 667 11.40 14.62 30.94
C GLY A 667 11.68 15.64 32.05
N ALA A 668 12.63 16.56 31.78
CA ALA A 668 13.22 17.43 32.80
C ALA A 668 12.23 18.38 33.49
N ALA A 669 11.19 18.85 32.79
CA ALA A 669 10.18 19.73 33.36
C ALA A 669 9.13 18.99 34.23
N ALA A 670 9.22 17.66 34.35
CA ALA A 670 8.26 16.88 35.11
C ALA A 670 8.37 17.12 36.62
N ASP A 671 9.57 17.39 37.14
CA ASP A 671 9.81 17.52 38.58
C ASP A 671 9.05 18.69 39.23
N ASN A 672 8.63 19.68 38.43
CA ASN A 672 7.83 20.82 38.88
C ASN A 672 6.32 20.54 38.94
N ARG A 673 5.88 19.32 38.61
CA ARG A 673 4.45 18.96 38.57
C ARG A 673 4.09 18.06 39.74
N GLU A 674 3.08 18.46 40.50
CA GLU A 674 2.55 17.71 41.65
C GLU A 674 2.28 16.24 41.31
N ARG A 675 1.61 15.96 40.18
CA ARG A 675 1.33 14.58 39.75
C ARG A 675 2.60 13.76 39.50
N ALA A 676 3.68 14.36 39.02
CA ALA A 676 4.95 13.66 38.78
C ALA A 676 5.71 13.42 40.10
N GLN A 677 5.57 14.30 41.08
CA GLN A 677 6.10 14.13 42.44
C GLN A 677 5.34 13.02 43.17
N LEU A 678 4.00 13.01 43.10
CA LEU A 678 3.18 11.92 43.62
C LEU A 678 3.54 10.57 42.99
N THR A 679 3.77 10.54 41.67
CA THR A 679 4.21 9.33 40.98
C THR A 679 5.58 8.85 41.48
N ARG A 680 6.52 9.78 41.71
CA ARG A 680 7.83 9.46 42.29
C ARG A 680 7.69 8.86 43.69
N ALA A 681 6.92 9.51 44.58
CA ALA A 681 6.72 9.03 45.95
C ALA A 681 6.09 7.63 46.01
N ARG A 682 5.07 7.37 45.17
CA ARG A 682 4.46 6.03 45.08
C ARG A 682 5.40 4.97 44.54
N PHE A 683 6.29 5.34 43.61
CA PHE A 683 7.27 4.42 43.05
C PHE A 683 8.40 4.12 44.04
N ASP A 684 8.87 5.14 44.74
CA ASP A 684 9.81 5.01 45.87
C ASP A 684 9.28 4.03 46.93
N GLU A 685 8.01 4.16 47.33
CA GLU A 685 7.37 3.19 48.23
C GLU A 685 7.31 1.79 47.62
N GLY A 686 6.95 1.66 46.33
CA GLY A 686 6.95 0.39 45.62
C GLY A 686 8.32 -0.28 45.56
N LEU A 687 9.39 0.49 45.38
CA LEU A 687 10.77 0.00 45.37
C LEU A 687 11.19 -0.53 46.73
N ARG A 688 10.86 0.19 47.83
CA ARG A 688 11.10 -0.33 49.19
C ARG A 688 10.35 -1.65 49.42
N ARG A 689 9.11 -1.75 48.95
CA ARG A 689 8.30 -2.97 49.05
C ARG A 689 8.85 -4.13 48.21
N ALA A 690 9.49 -3.81 47.08
CA ALA A 690 10.21 -4.77 46.26
C ALA A 690 11.55 -5.23 46.89
N GLY A 691 12.00 -4.58 47.97
CA GLY A 691 13.25 -4.90 48.68
C GLY A 691 14.47 -4.14 48.16
N VAL A 692 14.28 -2.95 47.59
CA VAL A 692 15.38 -2.08 47.15
C VAL A 692 15.84 -1.20 48.29
N ASP A 693 17.11 -1.32 48.68
CA ASP A 693 17.71 -0.57 49.79
C ASP A 693 17.90 0.92 49.45
N ASP A 694 18.28 1.23 48.20
CA ASP A 694 18.42 2.60 47.69
C ASP A 694 17.47 2.85 46.49
N PRO A 695 16.20 3.20 46.77
CA PRO A 695 15.23 3.53 45.73
C PRO A 695 15.66 4.69 44.83
N GLU A 696 16.42 5.67 45.35
CA GLU A 696 16.82 6.84 44.59
C GLU A 696 17.85 6.47 43.52
N ALA A 697 18.88 5.72 43.90
CA ALA A 697 19.86 5.20 42.93
C ALA A 697 19.19 4.35 41.86
N PHE A 698 18.20 3.52 42.22
CA PHE A 698 17.44 2.74 41.24
C PHE A 698 16.62 3.62 40.30
N MET A 699 15.87 4.60 40.83
CA MET A 699 15.03 5.51 40.05
C MET A 699 15.82 6.30 39.01
N LEU A 700 17.07 6.65 39.33
CA LEU A 700 18.00 7.41 38.48
C LEU A 700 18.86 6.52 37.56
N ARG A 701 18.72 5.19 37.64
CA ARG A 701 19.39 4.26 36.72
C ARG A 701 18.81 4.40 35.32
N LYS A 702 19.68 4.46 34.31
CA LYS A 702 19.29 4.47 32.90
C LYS A 702 18.89 3.04 32.46
N PRO A 703 17.72 2.84 31.84
CA PRO A 703 17.36 1.54 31.27
C PRO A 703 18.22 1.25 30.03
N ASP A 704 18.77 0.04 29.95
CA ASP A 704 19.38 -0.49 28.72
C ASP A 704 18.36 -1.36 27.99
N ILE A 705 18.05 -1.01 26.73
CA ILE A 705 17.07 -1.70 25.88
C ILE A 705 17.73 -2.39 24.69
N SER A 706 19.07 -2.41 24.62
CA SER A 706 19.84 -2.89 23.47
C SER A 706 19.63 -4.38 23.19
N ARG A 707 19.30 -5.17 24.23
CA ARG A 707 19.09 -6.61 24.15
C ARG A 707 17.63 -7.02 23.96
N TYR A 708 16.70 -6.06 23.83
CA TYR A 708 15.28 -6.38 23.78
C TYR A 708 14.93 -7.16 22.50
N PRO A 709 14.43 -8.39 22.62
CA PRO A 709 14.22 -9.26 21.46
C PRO A 709 12.93 -8.92 20.67
N GLY A 710 12.09 -8.03 21.21
CA GLY A 710 10.75 -7.74 20.67
C GLY A 710 9.65 -8.48 21.43
N ALA A 711 8.42 -7.96 21.37
CA ALA A 711 7.30 -8.50 22.13
C ALA A 711 6.96 -9.95 21.75
N TRP A 712 7.05 -10.30 20.46
CA TRP A 712 6.75 -11.65 19.98
C TRP A 712 7.73 -12.69 20.53
N GLU A 713 9.02 -12.45 20.35
CA GLU A 713 10.08 -13.36 20.82
C GLU A 713 10.10 -13.46 22.34
N LEU A 714 9.93 -12.33 23.06
CA LEU A 714 9.83 -12.36 24.51
C LEU A 714 8.61 -13.17 24.98
N TRP A 715 7.48 -13.04 24.30
CA TRP A 715 6.29 -13.85 24.61
C TRP A 715 6.56 -15.33 24.42
N LEU A 716 7.13 -15.75 23.29
CA LEU A 716 7.45 -17.16 23.04
C LEU A 716 8.37 -17.76 24.11
N GLN A 717 9.40 -17.03 24.53
CA GLN A 717 10.35 -17.49 25.54
C GLN A 717 9.73 -17.63 26.93
N LEU A 718 8.78 -16.77 27.29
CA LEU A 718 8.10 -16.82 28.59
C LEU A 718 6.93 -17.81 28.59
N ASP A 719 6.17 -17.89 27.50
CA ASP A 719 5.04 -18.81 27.36
C ASP A 719 5.52 -20.27 27.37
N ALA A 720 6.72 -20.54 26.83
CA ALA A 720 7.38 -21.85 26.93
C ALA A 720 7.79 -22.26 28.36
N GLN A 721 7.74 -21.33 29.33
CA GLN A 721 8.04 -21.58 30.75
C GLN A 721 6.78 -21.66 31.62
N ARG A 722 5.60 -21.66 31.00
CA ARG A 722 4.34 -22.02 31.66
C ARG A 722 4.24 -23.53 31.79
#